data_AF-A0A4Q9LD42-F1
#
_entry.id   AF-A0A4Q9LD42-F1
#
_cell.length_a   1.000
_cell.length_b   1.000
_cell.length_c   1.000
_cell.angle_alpha   90.00
_cell.angle_beta   90.00
_cell.angle_gamma   90.00
#
_symmetry.space_group_name_H-M   'P 1'
#
loop_
_entity.id
_entity.type
_entity.pdbx_description
1 polymer ?
#
loop_
_entity_poly.entity_id
_entity_poly.type
_entity_poly.pdbx_seq_one_letter_code
_entity_poly.pdbx_strand_id
1 'polypeptide(L)'
;MSINSDFIAAKKFIYLIETNKDREILFYEEIEDKLETIGTIHECFYMNVLNNSNLKSENKLHRVFTYKKNNFVNFELLKSVLEYPIYENLSTRIECNFNLAYILKSLNDISSIPDEANIDYLNCLLLTLRSLKAIENKNISDFIRGISFRIFFKQFTNNSIREDLKLGDLFSQNELVSWNLYVKKLLIGTFLDYLMIKHDFINENLVISINTKRIIDDTIFNKHIPYKSLIINDHKLFCVLENIFRNRNILYTFQILLHELNIKSLILDAFKISAFRAINHALFFPLRIFKAIMISNFSQSIRIMINELDLAINHNLEYFCLKNMDIDDENFGYFLQKWKLKGLVLDNVETNNSFIGAYLTTNETLEYIEFKNVEMSFSWWSCFAKKQNTYKVIFSYNSNFEADNFIQEFMKLDSPVVVSHLEINFHRYKICKKFGRILQYFPYLKILKLSFYQSAFNFDKYLLEAIQRMGNLESFSIDIDKLNCDFFKCMFQNKKIEFLHFNNSYSHRQSLDLDSINNYKVLSELYLNSLHISENTLREICKCENLELFEVKDCYIGSIAGLRPIEFKSKNLKILHLDISNLKIFSDLDIFSELNCLEGLSIFGSKSYFCGLAYLNKNWDLKLRTFSYRNSILQINDLNRIKQFMVIEKLDLFKCKFVDSGFCKLGEDCKFLVSLKSLNLEYVKLNSNDIQYLKSFINLKILSIHFSEYHKIRADFISIPLKRFHFSSKKMFEKTNMKNLLRFLREENIIFDFINIY
;
A
#
# COMPACT_ATOMS: atom_id res chain seq x y z
N MET A 1 47.94 2.49 16.51
CA MET A 1 48.03 3.81 15.88
C MET A 1 46.74 4.56 16.21
N SER A 2 46.85 5.63 16.99
CA SER A 2 45.76 6.53 17.30
C SER A 2 45.24 7.16 16.01
N ILE A 3 43.99 6.87 15.68
CA ILE A 3 43.30 7.49 14.55
C ILE A 3 42.97 8.91 15.01
N ASN A 4 43.68 9.91 14.46
CA ASN A 4 43.43 11.31 14.75
C ASN A 4 41.98 11.68 14.40
N SER A 5 41.36 12.41 15.32
CA SER A 5 39.95 12.83 15.41
C SER A 5 39.59 14.06 14.56
N ASP A 6 40.30 14.32 13.47
CA ASP A 6 40.02 15.49 12.64
C ASP A 6 38.89 15.18 11.65
N PHE A 7 37.64 15.36 12.06
CA PHE A 7 36.49 15.32 11.14
C PHE A 7 35.68 16.63 11.17
N ILE A 8 35.46 17.14 9.95
CA ILE A 8 34.40 18.03 9.43
C ILE A 8 34.82 19.47 9.04
N ALA A 9 34.95 19.64 7.71
CA ALA A 9 35.03 20.86 6.86
C ALA A 9 36.35 21.68 6.89
N ALA A 10 36.85 22.33 5.82
CA ALA A 10 36.35 22.63 4.46
C ALA A 10 37.53 22.59 3.45
N LYS A 11 37.78 21.43 2.84
CA LYS A 11 38.81 21.23 1.80
C LYS A 11 38.25 20.35 0.69
N LYS A 12 38.54 20.67 -0.58
CA LYS A 12 38.23 19.81 -1.71
C LYS A 12 39.12 18.56 -1.64
N PHE A 13 38.50 17.38 -1.68
CA PHE A 13 39.17 16.09 -1.83
C PHE A 13 38.90 15.54 -3.22
N ILE A 14 39.96 15.06 -3.87
CA ILE A 14 39.89 14.39 -5.17
C ILE A 14 40.47 12.98 -4.99
N TYR A 15 39.68 11.98 -5.37
CA TYR A 15 40.08 10.57 -5.34
C TYR A 15 40.09 9.97 -6.74
N LEU A 16 41.16 9.25 -7.06
CA LEU A 16 41.29 8.43 -8.25
C LEU A 16 41.18 6.95 -7.91
N ILE A 17 40.46 6.21 -8.75
CA ILE A 17 40.18 4.80 -8.56
C ILE A 17 40.88 3.98 -9.65
N GLU A 18 41.64 2.97 -9.24
CA GLU A 18 42.30 2.00 -10.12
C GLU A 18 41.98 0.56 -9.70
N THR A 19 42.05 -0.40 -10.63
CA THR A 19 41.96 -1.83 -10.33
C THR A 19 43.34 -2.48 -10.41
N ASN A 20 43.69 -3.31 -9.42
CA ASN A 20 44.94 -4.07 -9.43
C ASN A 20 44.75 -5.50 -9.99
N LYS A 21 45.87 -6.22 -10.16
CA LYS A 21 45.88 -7.60 -10.68
C LYS A 21 45.08 -8.58 -9.82
N ASP A 22 44.95 -8.31 -8.53
CA ASP A 22 44.24 -9.16 -7.56
C ASP A 22 42.72 -8.88 -7.53
N ARG A 23 42.19 -8.09 -8.48
CA ARG A 23 40.79 -7.66 -8.53
C ARG A 23 40.37 -6.92 -7.24
N GLU A 24 41.25 -6.08 -6.74
CA GLU A 24 40.95 -5.08 -5.71
C GLU A 24 40.88 -3.70 -6.35
N ILE A 25 40.05 -2.84 -5.78
CA ILE A 25 39.93 -1.45 -6.20
C ILE A 25 40.77 -0.58 -5.24
N LEU A 26 41.73 0.16 -5.78
CA LEU A 26 42.65 1.04 -5.07
C LEU A 26 42.15 2.47 -5.16
N PHE A 27 42.07 3.15 -4.01
CA PHE A 27 41.74 4.57 -3.93
C PHE A 27 43.01 5.36 -3.65
N TYR A 28 43.29 6.34 -4.52
CA TYR A 28 44.38 7.30 -4.36
C TYR A 28 43.81 8.69 -4.12
N GLU A 29 44.35 9.41 -3.14
CA GLU A 29 44.03 10.81 -2.88
C GLU A 29 45.05 11.70 -3.60
N GLU A 30 44.55 12.74 -4.27
CA GLU A 30 45.37 13.76 -4.92
C GLU A 30 45.83 14.81 -3.90
N ILE A 31 47.15 14.99 -3.74
CA ILE A 31 47.71 15.99 -2.83
C ILE A 31 47.78 17.34 -3.55
N GLU A 32 46.85 18.25 -3.26
CA GLU A 32 46.95 19.66 -3.68
C GLU A 32 47.85 20.46 -2.72
N ASP A 33 48.91 21.08 -3.26
CA ASP A 33 49.86 21.94 -2.52
C ASP A 33 49.27 23.31 -2.12
N LYS A 34 48.08 23.67 -2.62
CA LYS A 34 47.37 24.92 -2.26
C LYS A 34 46.07 24.59 -1.52
N LEU A 35 46.02 24.94 -0.24
CA LEU A 35 44.79 24.96 0.55
C LEU A 35 43.88 26.09 0.02
N GLU A 36 42.95 25.79 -0.87
CA GLU A 36 41.76 26.65 -1.02
C GLU A 36 40.90 26.45 0.23
N THR A 37 41.06 27.36 1.20
CA THR A 37 40.10 27.53 2.28
C THR A 37 38.79 27.99 1.67
N ILE A 38 37.81 27.10 1.62
CA ILE A 38 36.47 27.49 1.25
C ILE A 38 35.90 28.36 2.38
N GLY A 39 35.33 29.50 2.01
CA GLY A 39 34.91 30.57 2.93
C GLY A 39 33.94 30.09 4.01
N THR A 40 34.01 30.76 5.16
CA THR A 40 33.24 30.47 6.36
C THR A 40 31.72 30.35 6.17
N ILE A 41 31.18 29.27 6.75
CA ILE A 41 29.85 29.08 7.37
C ILE A 41 28.68 28.70 6.41
N HIS A 42 28.21 27.45 6.59
CA HIS A 42 27.07 26.76 5.95
C HIS A 42 27.28 26.19 4.53
N GLU A 43 28.35 25.45 4.29
CA GLU A 43 28.47 24.68 3.05
C GLU A 43 27.84 23.29 3.16
N CYS A 44 26.87 23.00 2.29
CA CYS A 44 26.31 21.67 2.13
C CYS A 44 27.41 20.66 1.74
N PHE A 45 27.37 19.46 2.32
CA PHE A 45 28.25 18.37 1.88
C PHE A 45 27.92 17.96 0.44
N TYR A 46 28.95 17.72 -0.39
CA TYR A 46 28.76 17.25 -1.76
C TYR A 46 29.71 16.09 -2.10
N MET A 47 29.28 15.26 -3.06
CA MET A 47 30.09 14.19 -3.64
C MET A 47 29.68 13.94 -5.09
N ASN A 48 30.62 14.14 -6.01
CA ASN A 48 30.46 13.95 -7.45
C ASN A 48 31.31 12.78 -7.93
N VAL A 49 30.70 11.86 -8.70
CA VAL A 49 31.39 10.74 -9.34
C VAL A 49 31.46 11.03 -10.84
N LEU A 50 32.67 11.24 -11.35
CA LEU A 50 32.95 11.59 -12.74
C LEU A 50 33.53 10.38 -13.48
N ASN A 51 32.78 9.85 -14.45
CA ASN A 51 33.21 8.76 -15.31
C ASN A 51 33.91 9.32 -16.56
N ASN A 52 34.95 8.65 -17.06
CA ASN A 52 35.67 9.04 -18.29
C ASN A 52 36.35 10.43 -18.24
N SER A 53 37.00 10.78 -17.12
CA SER A 53 37.91 11.92 -17.15
C SER A 53 39.23 11.51 -17.79
N ASN A 54 39.51 11.96 -19.01
CA ASN A 54 40.85 11.88 -19.66
C ASN A 54 41.93 12.72 -18.93
N LEU A 55 41.74 13.02 -17.65
CA LEU A 55 42.58 13.88 -16.84
C LEU A 55 43.67 13.01 -16.20
N LYS A 56 44.89 13.07 -16.77
CA LYS A 56 46.10 12.63 -16.07
C LYS A 56 46.29 13.57 -14.87
N SER A 57 46.35 13.05 -13.64
CA SER A 57 46.67 13.92 -12.49
C SER A 57 48.11 14.39 -12.60
N GLU A 58 48.32 15.70 -12.55
CA GLU A 58 49.65 16.30 -12.51
C GLU A 58 50.25 16.30 -11.09
N ASN A 59 49.44 15.95 -10.09
CA ASN A 59 49.78 15.98 -8.67
C ASN A 59 50.24 14.60 -8.14
N LYS A 60 50.91 14.62 -6.97
CA LYS A 60 51.31 13.39 -6.26
C LYS A 60 50.08 12.64 -5.75
N LEU A 61 50.04 11.35 -6.04
CA LEU A 61 48.98 10.43 -5.60
C LEU A 61 49.42 9.66 -4.36
N HIS A 62 48.58 9.63 -3.34
CA HIS A 62 48.79 8.85 -2.12
C HIS A 62 47.72 7.77 -1.98
N ARG A 63 48.11 6.50 -1.86
CA ARG A 63 47.16 5.39 -1.67
C ARG A 63 46.56 5.45 -0.27
N VAL A 64 45.23 5.53 -0.17
CA VAL A 64 44.52 5.76 1.10
C VAL A 64 43.56 4.65 1.52
N PHE A 65 43.04 3.88 0.57
CA PHE A 65 42.05 2.83 0.84
C PHE A 65 42.08 1.73 -0.22
N THR A 66 41.56 0.54 0.13
CA THR A 66 41.46 -0.60 -0.77
C THR A 66 40.12 -1.29 -0.56
N TYR A 67 39.33 -1.37 -1.63
CA TYR A 67 38.01 -1.99 -1.65
C TYR A 67 38.12 -3.40 -2.21
N LYS A 68 37.55 -4.38 -1.50
CA LYS A 68 37.62 -5.80 -1.83
C LYS A 68 36.22 -6.38 -2.02
N LYS A 69 36.13 -7.52 -2.72
CA LYS A 69 34.88 -8.25 -2.97
C LYS A 69 34.12 -8.64 -1.68
N ASN A 70 34.84 -8.82 -0.57
CA ASN A 70 34.27 -9.26 0.71
C ASN A 70 34.00 -8.09 1.68
N ASN A 71 33.90 -6.86 1.18
CA ASN A 71 33.59 -5.71 2.03
C ASN A 71 32.21 -5.84 2.68
N PHE A 72 32.08 -5.32 3.90
CA PHE A 72 30.84 -5.42 4.67
C PHE A 72 29.68 -4.72 3.95
N VAL A 73 29.88 -3.48 3.49
CA VAL A 73 28.94 -2.79 2.59
C VAL A 73 29.41 -2.86 1.14
N ASN A 74 28.50 -3.23 0.24
CA ASN A 74 28.78 -3.40 -1.18
C ASN A 74 28.16 -2.28 -2.01
N PHE A 75 28.79 -1.96 -3.15
CA PHE A 75 28.39 -0.86 -4.02
C PHE A 75 28.28 -1.32 -5.48
N GLU A 76 27.20 -0.96 -6.16
CA GLU A 76 26.99 -1.33 -7.56
C GLU A 76 28.05 -0.71 -8.47
N LEU A 77 28.39 0.57 -8.25
CA LEU A 77 29.39 1.27 -9.05
C LEU A 77 30.80 0.69 -8.91
N LEU A 78 31.13 0.10 -7.76
CA LEU A 78 32.42 -0.57 -7.55
C LEU A 78 32.37 -2.02 -8.04
N LYS A 79 31.21 -2.68 -7.96
CA LYS A 79 31.03 -4.04 -8.45
C LYS A 79 31.15 -4.14 -9.96
N SER A 80 30.59 -3.18 -10.72
CA SER A 80 30.73 -3.14 -12.18
C SER A 80 32.20 -3.04 -12.62
N VAL A 81 33.00 -2.26 -11.88
CA VAL A 81 34.45 -2.12 -12.10
C VAL A 81 35.20 -3.43 -11.81
N LEU A 82 34.74 -4.24 -10.85
CA LEU A 82 35.33 -5.55 -10.56
C LEU A 82 34.95 -6.65 -11.57
N GLU A 83 33.77 -6.56 -12.19
CA GLU A 83 33.22 -7.61 -13.07
C GLU A 83 33.65 -7.46 -14.54
N TYR A 84 33.91 -6.23 -15.01
CA TYR A 84 34.37 -5.94 -16.38
C TYR A 84 35.65 -5.09 -16.36
N PRO A 85 36.86 -5.70 -16.28
CA PRO A 85 38.11 -4.97 -16.41
C PRO A 85 38.26 -4.52 -17.87
N ILE A 86 37.85 -3.30 -18.19
CA ILE A 86 38.17 -2.69 -19.47
C ILE A 86 39.70 -2.45 -19.46
N TYR A 87 40.40 -3.02 -20.44
CA TYR A 87 41.87 -2.91 -20.59
C TYR A 87 42.35 -1.49 -20.91
N GLU A 88 41.45 -0.51 -20.97
CA GLU A 88 41.75 0.91 -21.02
C GLU A 88 41.41 1.52 -19.65
N ASN A 89 42.41 2.13 -19.02
CA ASN A 89 42.33 2.82 -17.72
C ASN A 89 41.17 3.82 -17.67
N LEU A 90 39.98 3.35 -17.30
CA LEU A 90 38.84 4.17 -16.94
C LEU A 90 39.07 4.68 -15.51
N SER A 91 39.93 5.70 -15.37
CA SER A 91 40.14 6.39 -14.09
C SER A 91 38.83 7.08 -13.70
N THR A 92 38.09 6.47 -12.77
CA THR A 92 36.91 7.11 -12.17
C THR A 92 37.41 8.10 -11.13
N ARG A 93 37.04 9.38 -11.30
CA ARG A 93 37.41 10.46 -10.38
C ARG A 93 36.23 10.77 -9.48
N ILE A 94 36.48 10.86 -8.18
CA ILE A 94 35.49 11.29 -7.19
C ILE A 94 35.94 12.59 -6.58
N GLU A 95 35.06 13.59 -6.56
CA GLU A 95 35.30 14.86 -5.87
C GLU A 95 34.30 15.05 -4.73
N CYS A 96 34.77 15.41 -3.54
CA CYS A 96 33.93 15.68 -2.37
C CYS A 96 34.57 16.70 -1.42
N ASN A 97 33.78 17.29 -0.52
CA ASN A 97 34.28 18.21 0.52
C ASN A 97 34.42 17.56 1.92
N PHE A 98 34.48 16.24 1.97
CA PHE A 98 34.73 15.45 3.17
C PHE A 98 35.70 14.30 2.88
N ASN A 99 36.34 13.76 3.92
CA ASN A 99 37.30 12.66 3.76
C ASN A 99 36.56 11.33 3.50
N LEU A 100 36.42 10.98 2.22
CA LEU A 100 35.75 9.75 1.76
C LEU A 100 36.49 8.49 2.23
N ALA A 101 37.81 8.51 2.25
CA ALA A 101 38.61 7.34 2.65
C ALA A 101 38.30 6.92 4.10
N TYR A 102 38.07 7.88 4.98
CA TYR A 102 37.62 7.63 6.36
C TYR A 102 36.25 6.93 6.39
N ILE A 103 35.26 7.44 5.63
CA ILE A 103 33.93 6.83 5.53
C ILE A 103 34.02 5.40 4.96
N LEU A 104 34.77 5.19 3.88
CA LEU A 104 34.93 3.87 3.27
C LEU A 104 35.62 2.87 4.20
N LYS A 105 36.63 3.30 4.97
CA LYS A 105 37.27 2.45 5.99
C LYS A 105 36.27 2.01 7.05
N SER A 106 35.43 2.92 7.54
CA SER A 106 34.40 2.56 8.52
C SER A 106 33.36 1.59 7.96
N LEU A 107 33.01 1.68 6.66
CA LEU A 107 32.06 0.79 6.00
C LEU A 107 32.61 -0.63 5.71
N ASN A 108 33.91 -0.87 5.89
CA ASN A 108 34.50 -2.21 5.73
C ASN A 108 34.19 -3.15 6.89
N ASP A 109 33.91 -2.62 8.08
CA ASP A 109 33.66 -3.42 9.28
C ASP A 109 32.74 -2.65 10.24
N ILE A 110 31.66 -3.29 10.68
CA ILE A 110 30.71 -2.70 11.63
C ILE A 110 31.36 -2.32 12.97
N SER A 111 32.42 -3.01 13.40
CA SER A 111 33.15 -2.63 14.62
C SER A 111 33.95 -1.33 14.47
N SER A 112 34.15 -0.85 13.24
CA SER A 112 34.86 0.39 12.94
C SER A 112 33.97 1.64 12.98
N ILE A 113 32.72 1.50 13.44
CA ILE A 113 31.84 2.64 13.70
C ILE A 113 32.48 3.53 14.77
N PRO A 114 32.71 4.84 14.49
CA PRO A 114 33.37 5.74 15.44
C PRO A 114 32.56 5.92 16.72
N ASP A 115 33.25 5.92 17.88
CA ASP A 115 32.61 6.26 19.15
C ASP A 115 32.16 7.72 19.18
N GLU A 116 32.87 8.61 18.47
CA GLU A 116 32.58 10.05 18.33
C GLU A 116 31.66 10.42 17.16
N ALA A 117 30.99 9.43 16.55
CA ALA A 117 30.06 9.67 15.46
C ALA A 117 29.00 10.74 15.82
N ASN A 118 28.86 11.72 14.94
CA ASN A 118 27.91 12.81 15.04
C ASN A 118 27.02 12.88 13.78
N ILE A 119 26.13 13.87 13.75
CA ILE A 119 25.18 14.07 12.66
C ILE A 119 25.89 14.36 11.31
N ASP A 120 27.01 15.07 11.34
CA ASP A 120 27.79 15.38 10.13
C ASP A 120 28.46 14.14 9.54
N TYR A 121 28.95 13.23 10.39
CA TYR A 121 29.42 11.92 9.96
C TYR A 121 28.29 11.09 9.33
N LEU A 122 27.09 11.10 9.94
CA LEU A 122 25.92 10.44 9.35
C LEU A 122 25.60 11.05 7.98
N ASN A 123 25.62 12.37 7.83
CA ASN A 123 25.46 13.04 6.53
C ASN A 123 26.44 12.54 5.47
N CYS A 124 27.74 12.52 5.79
CA CYS A 124 28.78 12.08 4.86
C CYS A 124 28.66 10.59 4.50
N LEU A 125 28.36 9.75 5.49
CA LEU A 125 28.08 8.32 5.31
C LEU A 125 26.92 8.13 4.34
N LEU A 126 25.82 8.81 4.63
CA LEU A 126 24.61 8.77 3.85
C LEU A 126 24.90 9.21 2.39
N LEU A 127 25.53 10.35 2.18
CA LEU A 127 25.92 10.81 0.84
C LEU A 127 26.78 9.79 0.09
N THR A 128 27.73 9.15 0.79
CA THR A 128 28.57 8.09 0.21
C THR A 128 27.76 6.89 -0.25
N LEU A 129 26.83 6.40 0.59
CA LEU A 129 25.96 5.27 0.26
C LEU A 129 25.10 5.54 -0.98
N ARG A 130 24.60 6.77 -1.11
CA ARG A 130 23.82 7.22 -2.27
C ARG A 130 24.68 7.33 -3.52
N SER A 131 25.76 8.11 -3.47
CA SER A 131 26.58 8.43 -4.63
C SER A 131 27.30 7.22 -5.21
N LEU A 132 27.65 6.24 -4.39
CA LEU A 132 28.27 4.98 -4.82
C LEU A 132 27.25 3.86 -5.13
N LYS A 133 25.95 4.11 -4.98
CA LYS A 133 24.86 3.13 -5.16
C LYS A 133 25.07 1.88 -4.31
N ALA A 134 24.94 2.01 -3.00
CA ALA A 134 25.09 0.89 -2.08
C ALA A 134 24.02 -0.19 -2.33
N ILE A 135 24.42 -1.46 -2.32
CA ILE A 135 23.55 -2.62 -2.51
C ILE A 135 22.78 -2.88 -1.22
N GLU A 136 21.45 -2.86 -1.30
CA GLU A 136 20.58 -3.08 -0.15
C GLU A 136 20.68 -4.51 0.37
N ASN A 137 21.15 -4.67 1.60
CA ASN A 137 21.29 -5.95 2.27
C ASN A 137 21.22 -5.80 3.81
N LYS A 138 21.43 -6.91 4.53
CA LYS A 138 21.43 -6.89 6.00
C LYS A 138 22.59 -6.06 6.57
N ASN A 139 23.77 -6.10 5.94
CA ASN A 139 24.96 -5.42 6.44
C ASN A 139 24.78 -3.89 6.48
N ILE A 140 24.28 -3.29 5.40
CA ILE A 140 23.99 -1.84 5.37
C ILE A 140 22.89 -1.47 6.38
N SER A 141 21.90 -2.34 6.59
CA SER A 141 20.88 -2.14 7.63
C SER A 141 21.50 -2.08 9.02
N ASP A 142 22.35 -3.07 9.33
CA ASP A 142 22.99 -3.20 10.63
C ASP A 142 23.96 -2.04 10.87
N PHE A 143 24.65 -1.56 9.83
CA PHE A 143 25.53 -0.40 9.91
C PHE A 143 24.76 0.89 10.19
N ILE A 144 23.70 1.18 9.41
CA ILE A 144 22.86 2.37 9.61
C ILE A 144 22.22 2.33 11.00
N ARG A 145 21.73 1.16 11.45
CA ARG A 145 21.21 0.98 12.81
C ARG A 145 22.26 1.29 13.87
N GLY A 146 23.47 0.73 13.74
CA GLY A 146 24.54 0.92 14.71
C GLY A 146 24.96 2.38 14.86
N ILE A 147 25.16 3.09 13.75
CA ILE A 147 25.55 4.50 13.78
C ILE A 147 24.42 5.39 14.31
N SER A 148 23.19 5.19 13.84
CA SER A 148 22.04 5.98 14.29
C SER A 148 21.76 5.76 15.77
N PHE A 149 21.90 4.54 16.27
CA PHE A 149 21.77 4.23 17.69
C PHE A 149 22.78 5.03 18.54
N ARG A 150 24.05 5.10 18.12
CA ARG A 150 25.07 5.89 18.84
C ARG A 150 24.78 7.38 18.84
N ILE A 151 24.33 7.91 17.71
CA ILE A 151 23.99 9.34 17.57
C ILE A 151 22.78 9.67 18.44
N PHE A 152 21.71 8.89 18.35
CA PHE A 152 20.50 9.05 19.17
C PHE A 152 20.82 8.92 20.67
N PHE A 153 21.63 7.93 21.06
CA PHE A 153 22.04 7.77 22.45
C PHE A 153 22.70 9.05 22.99
N LYS A 154 23.71 9.58 22.30
CA LYS A 154 24.41 10.80 22.73
C LYS A 154 23.49 12.01 22.82
N GLN A 155 22.66 12.19 21.80
CA GLN A 155 21.77 13.34 21.70
C GLN A 155 20.67 13.34 22.78
N PHE A 156 20.23 12.15 23.21
CA PHE A 156 19.18 12.03 24.22
C PHE A 156 19.70 11.97 25.66
N THR A 157 20.98 11.65 25.86
CA THR A 157 21.63 11.68 27.19
C THR A 157 22.20 13.05 27.56
N ASN A 158 22.62 13.86 26.57
CA ASN A 158 23.19 15.18 26.81
C ASN A 158 22.08 16.26 26.83
N ASN A 159 21.75 16.79 28.01
CA ASN A 159 20.78 17.88 28.19
C ASN A 159 21.23 19.25 27.59
N SER A 160 22.26 19.31 26.76
CA SER A 160 22.76 20.56 26.19
C SER A 160 21.89 21.01 25.02
N ILE A 161 21.20 22.13 25.20
CA ILE A 161 20.21 22.81 24.34
C ILE A 161 20.73 23.21 22.92
N ARG A 162 21.95 22.84 22.54
CA ARG A 162 22.61 23.29 21.28
C ARG A 162 22.70 22.23 20.17
N GLU A 163 22.24 21.00 20.38
CA GLU A 163 22.26 19.93 19.34
C GLU A 163 20.95 19.85 18.53
N ASP A 164 19.90 20.51 19.01
CA ASP A 164 18.51 20.42 18.50
C ASP A 164 18.36 20.90 17.04
N LEU A 165 19.24 21.79 16.57
CA LEU A 165 19.22 22.33 15.21
C LEU A 165 19.77 21.35 14.15
N LYS A 166 20.66 20.41 14.53
CA LYS A 166 21.46 19.66 13.55
C LYS A 166 20.73 18.54 12.81
N LEU A 167 19.76 17.87 13.44
CA LEU A 167 18.99 16.81 12.75
C LEU A 167 18.06 17.42 11.70
N GLY A 168 17.36 18.51 12.04
CA GLY A 168 16.56 19.25 11.06
C GLY A 168 17.40 19.69 9.86
N ASP A 169 18.63 20.13 10.11
CA ASP A 169 19.62 20.47 9.09
C ASP A 169 20.09 19.25 8.25
N LEU A 170 20.31 18.08 8.85
CA LEU A 170 20.59 16.83 8.14
C LEU A 170 19.48 16.49 7.12
N PHE A 171 18.23 16.80 7.46
CA PHE A 171 17.08 16.53 6.59
C PHE A 171 16.71 17.68 5.64
N SER A 172 17.12 18.92 5.92
CA SER A 172 16.84 20.10 5.09
C SER A 172 17.96 20.42 4.08
N GLN A 173 19.23 20.15 4.43
CA GLN A 173 20.41 20.45 3.60
C GLN A 173 20.67 19.38 2.54
N ASN A 174 20.21 18.16 2.79
CA ASN A 174 20.18 17.10 1.80
C ASN A 174 18.76 17.01 1.28
N GLU A 175 18.54 17.13 -0.03
CA GLU A 175 17.27 16.75 -0.64
C GLU A 175 17.00 15.24 -0.40
N LEU A 176 16.50 14.87 0.79
CA LEU A 176 16.03 13.52 1.10
C LEU A 176 14.82 13.12 0.24
N VAL A 177 14.31 14.03 -0.58
CA VAL A 177 13.40 13.73 -1.68
C VAL A 177 13.96 12.63 -2.61
N SER A 178 15.28 12.48 -2.67
CA SER A 178 15.99 11.52 -3.54
C SER A 178 16.46 10.21 -2.86
N TRP A 179 16.18 10.04 -1.57
CA TRP A 179 16.63 8.90 -0.78
C TRP A 179 15.63 7.74 -0.81
N ASN A 180 16.11 6.49 -0.90
CA ASN A 180 15.21 5.33 -0.91
C ASN A 180 14.37 5.29 0.39
N LEU A 181 13.06 5.10 0.24
CA LEU A 181 12.09 4.83 1.31
C LEU A 181 12.60 3.79 2.32
N TYR A 182 13.42 2.85 1.87
CA TYR A 182 14.10 1.86 2.70
C TYR A 182 14.94 2.48 3.84
N VAL A 183 15.82 3.44 3.54
CA VAL A 183 16.69 4.07 4.56
C VAL A 183 15.87 4.88 5.55
N LYS A 184 14.86 5.62 5.06
CA LYS A 184 13.95 6.39 5.93
C LYS A 184 13.24 5.48 6.95
N LYS A 185 12.79 4.30 6.51
CA LYS A 185 12.20 3.27 7.39
C LYS A 185 13.19 2.71 8.40
N LEU A 186 14.47 2.51 8.01
CA LEU A 186 15.52 2.08 8.94
C LEU A 186 15.80 3.12 10.02
N LEU A 187 15.86 4.40 9.67
CA LEU A 187 16.14 5.47 10.65
C LEU A 187 15.05 5.57 11.71
N ILE A 188 13.77 5.64 11.31
CA ILE A 188 12.66 5.67 12.28
C ILE A 188 12.56 4.36 13.05
N GLY A 189 12.83 3.22 12.41
CA GLY A 189 12.84 1.93 13.10
C GLY A 189 13.92 1.87 14.18
N THR A 190 15.13 2.34 13.87
CA THR A 190 16.24 2.42 14.83
C THR A 190 15.92 3.37 15.99
N PHE A 191 15.30 4.51 15.69
CA PHE A 191 14.85 5.46 16.70
C PHE A 191 13.82 4.83 17.66
N LEU A 192 12.85 4.08 17.12
CA LEU A 192 11.85 3.38 17.93
C LEU A 192 12.46 2.21 18.72
N ASP A 193 13.39 1.46 18.11
CA ASP A 193 14.12 0.37 18.77
C ASP A 193 14.94 0.89 19.96
N TYR A 194 15.58 2.06 19.82
CA TYR A 194 16.28 2.74 20.91
C TYR A 194 15.35 3.03 22.10
N LEU A 195 14.13 3.47 21.82
CA LEU A 195 13.10 3.72 22.82
C LEU A 195 12.43 2.44 23.33
N MET A 196 12.87 1.26 22.87
CA MET A 196 12.27 -0.05 23.13
C MET A 196 10.80 -0.14 22.69
N ILE A 197 10.46 0.60 21.63
CA ILE A 197 9.11 0.68 21.08
C ILE A 197 9.01 -0.28 19.89
N LYS A 198 8.15 -1.29 20.05
CA LYS A 198 7.81 -2.21 18.97
C LYS A 198 7.01 -1.51 17.87
N HIS A 199 7.42 -1.76 16.63
CA HIS A 199 6.83 -1.13 15.45
C HIS A 199 6.80 -2.08 14.25
N ASP A 200 5.93 -1.79 13.29
CA ASP A 200 5.87 -2.46 11.98
C ASP A 200 5.39 -1.48 10.90
N PHE A 201 5.59 -1.84 9.63
CA PHE A 201 5.08 -1.10 8.48
C PHE A 201 4.06 -1.91 7.70
N ILE A 202 2.83 -1.42 7.63
CA ILE A 202 1.73 -2.02 6.87
C ILE A 202 1.33 -1.06 5.75
N ASN A 203 1.54 -1.47 4.49
CA ASN A 203 1.27 -0.63 3.31
C ASN A 203 1.87 0.79 3.43
N GLU A 204 3.11 0.87 3.93
CA GLU A 204 3.86 2.11 4.20
C GLU A 204 3.35 2.98 5.37
N ASN A 205 2.29 2.57 6.06
CA ASN A 205 1.84 3.19 7.30
C ASN A 205 2.64 2.62 8.48
N LEU A 206 2.96 3.48 9.44
CA LEU A 206 3.69 3.10 10.65
C LEU A 206 2.70 2.62 11.71
N VAL A 207 2.92 1.42 12.23
CA VAL A 207 2.14 0.85 13.31
C VAL A 207 3.02 0.76 14.55
N ILE A 208 2.56 1.34 15.66
CA ILE A 208 3.22 1.18 16.96
C ILE A 208 2.27 0.40 17.88
N SER A 209 2.75 -0.71 18.44
CA SER A 209 1.93 -1.58 19.29
C SER A 209 2.75 -2.29 20.36
N ILE A 210 2.16 -2.54 21.53
CA ILE A 210 2.81 -3.36 22.60
C ILE A 210 2.85 -4.84 22.19
N ASN A 211 1.84 -5.27 21.42
CA ASN A 211 1.62 -6.65 21.05
C ASN A 211 1.51 -6.77 19.53
N THR A 212 2.61 -7.18 18.88
CA THR A 212 2.70 -7.49 17.45
C THR A 212 1.75 -8.60 16.98
N LYS A 213 0.98 -9.20 17.91
CA LYS A 213 0.01 -10.29 17.68
C LYS A 213 -1.39 -9.81 17.29
N ARG A 214 -1.68 -8.51 17.39
CA ARG A 214 -3.00 -7.98 17.00
C ARG A 214 -2.95 -7.67 15.51
N ILE A 215 -3.68 -8.45 14.72
CA ILE A 215 -3.87 -8.20 13.29
C ILE A 215 -4.55 -6.84 13.17
N ILE A 216 -3.85 -5.90 12.53
CA ILE A 216 -4.47 -4.65 12.13
C ILE A 216 -5.04 -4.91 10.75
N ASP A 217 -6.37 -4.82 10.65
CA ASP A 217 -7.06 -4.90 9.39
C ASP A 217 -6.69 -3.67 8.54
N ASP A 218 -6.22 -3.90 7.31
CA ASP A 218 -5.88 -2.83 6.37
C ASP A 218 -7.07 -1.90 6.10
N THR A 219 -8.31 -2.34 6.36
CA THR A 219 -9.52 -1.50 6.27
C THR A 219 -9.52 -0.32 7.26
N ILE A 220 -8.69 -0.34 8.29
CA ILE A 220 -8.54 0.79 9.22
C ILE A 220 -7.95 2.02 8.51
N PHE A 221 -7.17 1.82 7.46
CA PHE A 221 -6.60 2.90 6.67
C PHE A 221 -7.61 3.35 5.63
N ASN A 222 -8.15 4.55 5.80
CA ASN A 222 -9.08 5.11 4.83
C ASN A 222 -8.34 5.49 3.54
N LYS A 223 -8.60 4.76 2.45
CA LYS A 223 -8.00 4.97 1.12
C LYS A 223 -8.26 6.35 0.50
N HIS A 224 -9.19 7.13 1.05
CA HIS A 224 -9.53 8.47 0.57
C HIS A 224 -8.86 9.59 1.37
N ILE A 225 -8.14 9.26 2.45
CA ILE A 225 -7.28 10.21 3.15
C ILE A 225 -5.90 10.17 2.49
N PRO A 226 -5.39 11.29 1.95
CA PRO A 226 -4.17 11.32 1.11
C PRO A 226 -2.86 11.26 1.93
N TYR A 227 -2.91 10.77 3.16
CA TYR A 227 -1.81 10.81 4.11
C TYR A 227 -1.48 9.41 4.62
N LYS A 228 -0.18 9.08 4.68
CA LYS A 228 0.28 7.91 5.41
C LYS A 228 -0.01 8.12 6.90
N SER A 229 -0.30 7.02 7.57
CA SER A 229 -0.82 7.00 8.93
C SER A 229 0.19 6.47 9.93
N LEU A 230 0.19 7.07 11.11
CA LEU A 230 0.72 6.51 12.34
C LEU A 230 -0.46 5.89 13.11
N ILE A 231 -0.44 4.58 13.36
CA ILE A 231 -1.40 3.91 14.23
C ILE A 231 -0.81 3.71 15.62
N ILE A 232 -1.58 4.11 16.63
CA ILE A 232 -1.40 3.68 18.01
C ILE A 232 -2.68 2.98 18.44
N ASN A 233 -2.56 1.69 18.80
CA ASN A 233 -3.71 0.83 19.12
C ASN A 233 -3.76 0.39 20.60
N ASP A 234 -2.92 1.02 21.44
CA ASP A 234 -2.82 0.73 22.87
C ASP A 234 -2.59 2.01 23.67
N HIS A 235 -3.44 2.25 24.66
CA HIS A 235 -3.38 3.44 25.50
C HIS A 235 -2.15 3.48 26.41
N LYS A 236 -1.65 2.34 26.91
CA LYS A 236 -0.47 2.33 27.80
C LYS A 236 0.75 2.77 27.01
N LEU A 237 0.84 2.33 25.76
CA LEU A 237 1.88 2.76 24.84
C LEU A 237 1.77 4.25 24.55
N PHE A 238 0.56 4.77 24.32
CA PHE A 238 0.35 6.21 24.18
C PHE A 238 0.84 6.99 25.41
N CYS A 239 0.50 6.55 26.62
CA CYS A 239 0.99 7.19 27.85
C CYS A 239 2.52 7.10 28.00
N VAL A 240 3.13 5.99 27.58
CA VAL A 240 4.60 5.83 27.57
C VAL A 240 5.23 6.82 26.57
N LEU A 241 4.66 6.93 25.38
CA LEU A 241 5.08 7.89 24.36
C LEU A 241 4.97 9.33 24.86
N GLU A 242 3.86 9.69 25.52
CA GLU A 242 3.69 11.00 26.16
C GLU A 242 4.84 11.33 27.14
N ASN A 243 5.19 10.37 28.00
CA ASN A 243 6.27 10.55 28.96
C ASN A 243 7.64 10.68 28.27
N ILE A 244 7.90 9.87 27.25
CA ILE A 244 9.13 9.92 26.46
C ILE A 244 9.27 11.27 25.74
N PHE A 245 8.18 11.76 25.13
CA PHE A 245 8.15 12.99 24.36
C PHE A 245 8.19 14.27 25.20
N ARG A 246 8.18 14.18 26.53
CA ARG A 246 8.58 15.30 27.39
C ARG A 246 10.02 15.75 27.11
N ASN A 247 10.89 14.84 26.65
CA ASN A 247 12.19 15.21 26.11
C ASN A 247 12.00 15.83 24.72
N ARG A 248 12.24 17.15 24.62
CA ARG A 248 12.06 17.91 23.38
C ARG A 248 12.88 17.38 22.21
N ASN A 249 14.06 16.82 22.47
CA ASN A 249 14.94 16.30 21.43
C ASN A 249 14.37 15.02 20.85
N ILE A 250 13.83 14.15 21.70
CA ILE A 250 13.15 12.93 21.26
C ILE A 250 11.89 13.28 20.45
N LEU A 251 11.08 14.22 20.94
CA LEU A 251 9.88 14.69 20.25
C LEU A 251 10.20 15.30 18.89
N TYR A 252 11.19 16.19 18.81
CA TYR A 252 11.58 16.86 17.57
C TYR A 252 12.17 15.88 16.55
N THR A 253 13.05 14.97 16.98
CA THR A 253 13.56 13.90 16.12
C THR A 253 12.43 13.04 15.56
N PHE A 254 11.47 12.66 16.41
CA PHE A 254 10.32 11.89 15.94
C PHE A 254 9.47 12.65 14.93
N GLN A 255 9.22 13.95 15.15
CA GLN A 255 8.48 14.80 14.22
C GLN A 255 9.16 14.87 12.85
N ILE A 256 10.48 15.06 12.79
CA ILE A 256 11.21 15.11 11.52
C ILE A 256 11.14 13.77 10.80
N LEU A 257 11.33 12.66 11.52
CA LEU A 257 11.28 11.32 10.92
C LEU A 257 9.89 10.99 10.34
N LEU A 258 8.81 11.42 10.99
CA LEU A 258 7.45 11.29 10.45
C LEU A 258 7.23 12.17 9.22
N HIS A 259 7.73 13.41 9.24
CA HIS A 259 7.69 14.32 8.10
C HIS A 259 8.36 13.72 6.87
N GLU A 260 9.56 13.14 7.03
CA GLU A 260 10.34 12.52 5.95
C GLU A 260 9.66 11.30 5.31
N LEU A 261 8.85 10.57 6.08
CA LEU A 261 8.04 9.46 5.58
C LEU A 261 6.69 9.91 5.02
N ASN A 262 6.40 11.21 5.02
CA ASN A 262 5.10 11.80 4.69
C ASN A 262 3.95 11.21 5.52
N ILE A 263 4.22 10.88 6.78
CA ILE A 263 3.21 10.43 7.73
C ILE A 263 2.56 11.66 8.36
N LYS A 264 1.33 11.94 7.93
CA LYS A 264 0.55 13.13 8.32
C LYS A 264 -0.85 12.78 8.81
N SER A 265 -1.17 11.49 8.92
CA SER A 265 -2.38 11.02 9.58
C SER A 265 -2.04 10.31 10.89
N LEU A 266 -2.84 10.56 11.92
CA LEU A 266 -2.80 9.85 13.20
C LEU A 266 -4.08 9.03 13.35
N ILE A 267 -3.93 7.76 13.72
CA ILE A 267 -5.03 6.86 14.04
C ILE A 267 -4.87 6.39 15.48
N LEU A 268 -5.87 6.71 16.30
CA LEU A 268 -6.01 6.23 17.67
C LEU A 268 -7.10 5.16 17.69
N ASP A 269 -6.73 3.91 17.98
CA ASP A 269 -7.66 2.77 18.02
C ASP A 269 -7.73 2.13 19.41
N ALA A 270 -8.95 1.76 19.83
CA ALA A 270 -9.24 1.00 21.04
C ALA A 270 -8.79 1.65 22.37
N PHE A 271 -9.03 2.95 22.54
CA PHE A 271 -8.70 3.70 23.77
C PHE A 271 -9.82 3.67 24.84
N LYS A 272 -9.45 3.83 26.13
CA LYS A 272 -10.37 3.95 27.29
C LYS A 272 -10.18 5.30 28.00
N ILE A 273 -11.23 5.96 28.53
CA ILE A 273 -11.13 7.28 29.21
C ILE A 273 -10.26 7.23 30.46
N SER A 274 -10.23 6.10 31.18
CA SER A 274 -9.35 5.96 32.35
C SER A 274 -7.89 6.26 32.02
N ALA A 275 -7.49 6.13 30.75
CA ALA A 275 -6.18 6.52 30.25
C ALA A 275 -5.97 8.04 30.21
N PHE A 276 -6.98 8.83 29.83
CA PHE A 276 -6.87 10.30 29.73
C PHE A 276 -6.95 10.97 31.10
N ARG A 277 -7.78 10.47 32.03
CA ARG A 277 -7.85 11.02 33.40
C ARG A 277 -6.54 10.87 34.20
N ALA A 278 -5.67 9.92 33.81
CA ALA A 278 -4.35 9.76 34.41
C ALA A 278 -3.33 10.79 33.88
N ILE A 279 -3.64 11.45 32.76
CA ILE A 279 -2.80 12.46 32.10
C ILE A 279 -3.37 13.83 32.49
N ASN A 280 -3.21 14.26 33.75
CA ASN A 280 -3.55 15.62 34.21
C ASN A 280 -2.57 16.70 33.68
N HIS A 281 -2.02 16.51 32.48
CA HIS A 281 -0.98 17.37 31.90
C HIS A 281 -1.20 17.55 30.40
N ALA A 282 -0.78 18.72 29.89
CA ALA A 282 -0.79 19.04 28.47
C ALA A 282 -0.20 17.89 27.62
N LEU A 283 -0.89 17.52 26.55
CA LEU A 283 -0.40 16.53 25.58
C LEU A 283 0.96 16.98 25.00
N PHE A 284 1.99 16.16 25.20
CA PHE A 284 3.32 16.31 24.59
C PHE A 284 3.43 15.57 23.26
N PHE A 285 2.43 14.76 22.90
CA PHE A 285 2.34 14.11 21.59
C PHE A 285 2.47 15.15 20.47
N PRO A 286 3.13 14.83 19.34
CA PRO A 286 3.28 15.73 18.21
C PRO A 286 1.96 15.93 17.43
N LEU A 287 0.85 16.29 18.07
CA LEU A 287 -0.44 16.44 17.39
C LEU A 287 -0.41 17.52 16.30
N ARG A 288 0.50 18.49 16.41
CA ARG A 288 0.62 19.63 15.50
C ARG A 288 1.10 19.30 14.09
N ILE A 289 1.73 18.15 13.86
CA ILE A 289 2.22 17.75 12.52
C ILE A 289 1.15 17.02 11.70
N PHE A 290 0.09 16.52 12.34
CA PHE A 290 -0.93 15.74 11.67
C PHE A 290 -1.97 16.64 11.01
N LYS A 291 -2.27 16.32 9.75
CA LYS A 291 -3.34 16.93 8.96
C LYS A 291 -4.63 16.10 8.97
N ALA A 292 -4.54 14.84 9.39
CA ALA A 292 -5.68 13.95 9.52
C ALA A 292 -5.65 13.23 10.86
N ILE A 293 -6.78 13.17 11.54
CA ILE A 293 -6.91 12.43 12.81
C ILE A 293 -8.12 11.50 12.73
N MET A 294 -7.90 10.24 13.05
CA MET A 294 -8.95 9.24 13.22
C MET A 294 -8.94 8.72 14.64
N ILE A 295 -10.13 8.62 15.21
CA ILE A 295 -10.35 7.98 16.49
C ILE A 295 -11.35 6.84 16.26
N SER A 296 -11.04 5.66 16.79
CA SER A 296 -11.86 4.46 16.59
C SER A 296 -11.99 3.61 17.85
N ASN A 297 -13.15 2.92 17.98
CA ASN A 297 -13.44 1.95 19.04
C ASN A 297 -13.27 2.51 20.46
N PHE A 298 -13.81 3.70 20.72
CA PHE A 298 -13.69 4.37 22.02
C PHE A 298 -14.91 4.08 22.87
N SER A 299 -14.70 3.31 23.93
CA SER A 299 -15.80 2.71 24.72
C SER A 299 -16.57 3.66 25.65
N GLN A 300 -16.29 4.96 25.66
CA GLN A 300 -16.82 5.91 26.65
C GLN A 300 -16.91 7.35 26.05
N SER A 301 -17.50 8.34 26.74
CA SER A 301 -17.66 9.74 26.26
C SER A 301 -16.40 10.40 25.67
N ILE A 302 -16.48 10.87 24.41
CA ILE A 302 -15.39 11.50 23.65
C ILE A 302 -14.96 12.88 24.19
N ARG A 303 -15.76 13.49 25.07
CA ARG A 303 -15.57 14.86 25.59
C ARG A 303 -14.14 15.20 25.99
N ILE A 304 -13.57 14.37 26.85
CA ILE A 304 -12.23 14.60 27.41
C ILE A 304 -11.19 14.56 26.28
N MET A 305 -11.33 13.62 25.34
CA MET A 305 -10.41 13.53 24.22
C MET A 305 -10.54 14.73 23.29
N ILE A 306 -11.76 15.18 22.98
CA ILE A 306 -11.97 16.37 22.13
C ILE A 306 -11.33 17.60 22.76
N ASN A 307 -11.49 17.81 24.07
CA ASN A 307 -10.87 18.94 24.76
C ASN A 307 -9.34 18.90 24.68
N GLU A 308 -8.74 17.73 24.93
CA GLU A 308 -7.29 17.57 24.84
C GLU A 308 -6.76 17.76 23.41
N LEU A 309 -7.49 17.21 22.42
CA LEU A 309 -7.20 17.42 21.01
C LEU A 309 -7.32 18.89 20.61
N ASP A 310 -8.35 19.60 21.09
CA ASP A 310 -8.57 21.00 20.77
C ASP A 310 -7.44 21.92 21.26
N LEU A 311 -6.79 21.55 22.37
CA LEU A 311 -5.62 22.26 22.91
C LEU A 311 -4.32 21.92 22.18
N ALA A 312 -4.21 20.73 21.60
CA ALA A 312 -2.94 20.20 21.11
C ALA A 312 -2.77 20.22 19.57
N ILE A 313 -3.87 20.23 18.82
CA ILE A 313 -3.86 20.22 17.35
C ILE A 313 -3.45 21.60 16.80
N ASN A 314 -2.80 21.60 15.63
CA ASN A 314 -2.45 22.81 14.87
C ASN A 314 -3.59 23.25 13.96
N HIS A 315 -3.73 24.56 13.68
CA HIS A 315 -4.74 25.23 12.82
C HIS A 315 -4.92 24.66 11.38
N ASN A 316 -4.14 23.65 10.99
CA ASN A 316 -4.11 23.05 9.65
C ASN A 316 -4.71 21.63 9.60
N LEU A 317 -5.59 21.26 10.54
CA LEU A 317 -6.32 19.99 10.47
C LEU A 317 -7.24 19.99 9.23
N GLU A 318 -7.04 19.03 8.33
CA GLU A 318 -7.78 18.91 7.08
C GLU A 318 -8.82 17.78 7.13
N TYR A 319 -8.55 16.67 7.83
CA TYR A 319 -9.46 15.52 7.90
C TYR A 319 -9.71 15.07 9.33
N PHE A 320 -10.96 14.76 9.64
CA PHE A 320 -11.33 14.19 10.92
C PHE A 320 -12.22 12.96 10.74
N CYS A 321 -11.93 11.89 11.47
CA CYS A 321 -12.64 10.62 11.36
C CYS A 321 -13.02 10.07 12.73
N LEU A 322 -14.27 9.63 12.87
CA LEU A 322 -14.76 8.91 14.05
C LEU A 322 -15.36 7.57 13.62
N LYS A 323 -15.05 6.53 14.38
CA LYS A 323 -15.53 5.18 14.09
C LYS A 323 -15.95 4.40 15.34
N ASN A 324 -17.13 3.78 15.30
CA ASN A 324 -17.71 2.94 16.34
C ASN A 324 -17.78 3.67 17.69
N MET A 325 -18.55 4.77 17.74
CA MET A 325 -18.67 5.65 18.91
C MET A 325 -19.99 6.37 18.98
N ASP A 326 -20.42 6.67 20.20
CA ASP A 326 -21.59 7.53 20.45
C ASP A 326 -21.14 8.95 20.75
N ILE A 327 -21.78 9.93 20.11
CA ILE A 327 -21.50 11.35 20.30
C ILE A 327 -22.71 12.02 20.93
N ASP A 328 -22.61 12.28 22.23
CA ASP A 328 -23.63 12.98 23.01
C ASP A 328 -23.10 14.30 23.60
N ASP A 329 -22.30 15.04 22.83
CA ASP A 329 -21.59 16.22 23.37
C ASP A 329 -21.56 17.41 22.40
N GLU A 330 -22.11 18.55 22.84
CA GLU A 330 -22.01 19.86 22.18
C GLU A 330 -20.56 20.32 21.95
N ASN A 331 -19.61 19.89 22.80
CA ASN A 331 -18.17 20.20 22.63
C ASN A 331 -17.62 19.68 21.30
N PHE A 332 -18.19 18.58 20.77
CA PHE A 332 -17.80 18.11 19.45
C PHE A 332 -18.24 19.08 18.35
N GLY A 333 -19.42 19.70 18.48
CA GLY A 333 -19.87 20.74 17.56
C GLY A 333 -18.97 21.97 17.59
N TYR A 334 -18.60 22.44 18.79
CA TYR A 334 -17.66 23.56 18.94
C TYR A 334 -16.28 23.24 18.37
N PHE A 335 -15.79 22.02 18.60
CA PHE A 335 -14.57 21.53 17.98
C PHE A 335 -14.67 21.62 16.47
N LEU A 336 -15.67 21.00 15.84
CA LEU A 336 -15.82 21.04 14.37
C LEU A 336 -15.86 22.48 13.84
N GLN A 337 -16.65 23.37 14.45
CA GLN A 337 -16.78 24.77 14.02
C GLN A 337 -15.45 25.55 14.03
N LYS A 338 -14.54 25.21 14.94
CA LYS A 338 -13.20 25.81 15.00
C LYS A 338 -12.33 25.41 13.80
N TRP A 339 -12.60 24.26 13.20
CA TRP A 339 -11.76 23.64 12.18
C TRP A 339 -12.37 23.74 10.78
N LYS A 340 -11.63 24.35 9.85
CA LYS A 340 -11.94 24.38 8.42
C LYS A 340 -11.52 23.06 7.76
N LEU A 341 -12.21 21.97 8.10
CA LEU A 341 -11.92 20.65 7.56
C LEU A 341 -12.21 20.61 6.06
N LYS A 342 -11.38 19.86 5.33
CA LYS A 342 -11.61 19.39 3.97
C LYS A 342 -12.37 18.09 3.92
N GLY A 343 -12.23 17.22 4.92
CA GLY A 343 -12.91 15.94 4.97
C GLY A 343 -13.45 15.54 6.34
N LEU A 344 -14.65 14.97 6.37
CA LEU A 344 -15.27 14.42 7.58
C LEU A 344 -15.75 12.99 7.32
N VAL A 345 -15.29 12.05 8.17
CA VAL A 345 -15.66 10.63 8.07
C VAL A 345 -16.32 10.20 9.38
N LEU A 346 -17.50 9.60 9.29
CA LEU A 346 -18.25 9.06 10.42
C LEU A 346 -18.67 7.63 10.08
N ASP A 347 -18.30 6.64 10.89
CA ASP A 347 -18.55 5.21 10.63
C ASP A 347 -19.11 4.52 11.88
N ASN A 348 -20.37 4.09 11.86
CA ASN A 348 -21.14 3.61 13.02
C ASN A 348 -21.06 4.62 14.17
N VAL A 349 -21.62 5.81 13.93
CA VAL A 349 -21.64 6.91 14.88
C VAL A 349 -23.09 7.28 15.18
N GLU A 350 -23.50 7.10 16.44
CA GLU A 350 -24.81 7.54 16.93
C GLU A 350 -24.72 8.99 17.41
N THR A 351 -25.61 9.87 16.92
CA THR A 351 -25.59 11.29 17.27
C THR A 351 -26.99 11.91 17.24
N ASN A 352 -27.43 12.47 18.37
CA ASN A 352 -28.73 13.15 18.45
C ASN A 352 -28.66 14.64 18.05
N ASN A 353 -27.54 15.06 17.46
CA ASN A 353 -27.11 16.45 17.55
C ASN A 353 -27.26 17.25 16.24
N SER A 354 -28.00 18.36 16.32
CA SER A 354 -28.21 19.31 15.21
C SER A 354 -26.95 20.04 14.76
N PHE A 355 -25.90 20.12 15.60
CA PHE A 355 -24.69 20.88 15.31
C PHE A 355 -23.87 20.32 14.14
N ILE A 356 -23.91 19.00 13.87
CA ILE A 356 -23.19 18.43 12.72
C ILE A 356 -23.83 18.97 11.44
N GLY A 357 -25.16 19.01 11.38
CA GLY A 357 -25.88 19.62 10.27
C GLY A 357 -25.56 21.13 10.11
N ALA A 358 -25.48 21.85 11.23
CA ALA A 358 -25.06 23.26 11.21
C ALA A 358 -23.64 23.43 10.65
N TYR A 359 -22.69 22.61 11.10
CA TYR A 359 -21.32 22.60 10.61
C TYR A 359 -21.24 22.29 9.11
N LEU A 360 -21.94 21.26 8.65
CA LEU A 360 -22.00 20.90 7.23
C LEU A 360 -22.61 22.02 6.38
N THR A 361 -23.52 22.81 6.96
CA THR A 361 -24.12 23.97 6.31
C THR A 361 -23.16 25.15 6.25
N THR A 362 -22.32 25.39 7.26
CA THR A 362 -21.45 26.58 7.34
C THR A 362 -20.02 26.36 6.83
N ASN A 363 -19.50 25.15 6.81
CA ASN A 363 -18.12 24.89 6.39
C ASN A 363 -17.96 25.04 4.85
N GLU A 364 -17.15 26.01 4.42
CA GLU A 364 -16.86 26.31 3.01
C GLU A 364 -15.62 25.58 2.45
N THR A 365 -14.82 24.91 3.26
CA THR A 365 -13.61 24.18 2.83
C THR A 365 -13.82 22.70 2.66
N LEU A 366 -14.98 22.16 3.08
CA LEU A 366 -15.28 20.74 2.93
C LEU A 366 -15.28 20.37 1.44
N GLU A 367 -14.72 19.21 1.14
CA GLU A 367 -14.59 18.62 -0.20
C GLU A 367 -14.95 17.12 -0.15
N TYR A 368 -14.85 16.50 1.04
CA TYR A 368 -15.04 15.07 1.25
C TYR A 368 -15.96 14.77 2.44
N ILE A 369 -16.96 13.92 2.24
CA ILE A 369 -17.74 13.31 3.32
C ILE A 369 -17.95 11.82 3.07
N GLU A 370 -17.77 11.03 4.13
CA GLU A 370 -18.08 9.61 4.14
C GLU A 370 -18.82 9.25 5.42
N PHE A 371 -20.13 9.02 5.31
CA PHE A 371 -20.95 8.60 6.43
C PHE A 371 -21.43 7.17 6.23
N LYS A 372 -21.08 6.29 7.17
CA LYS A 372 -21.52 4.90 7.21
C LYS A 372 -22.31 4.70 8.49
N ASN A 373 -23.58 4.34 8.37
CA ASN A 373 -24.46 4.01 9.49
C ASN A 373 -24.43 5.11 10.55
N VAL A 374 -24.78 6.31 10.10
CA VAL A 374 -24.83 7.51 10.92
C VAL A 374 -26.28 7.90 11.09
N GLU A 375 -26.75 7.83 12.33
CA GLU A 375 -28.09 8.25 12.69
C GLU A 375 -28.09 9.76 12.94
N MET A 376 -28.54 10.56 11.96
CA MET A 376 -28.68 12.01 12.11
C MET A 376 -29.76 12.59 11.19
N SER A 377 -30.15 13.86 11.41
CA SER A 377 -30.98 14.60 10.45
C SER A 377 -30.17 15.05 9.23
N PHE A 378 -30.69 14.80 8.02
CA PHE A 378 -30.05 15.16 6.75
C PHE A 378 -30.52 16.50 6.16
N SER A 379 -31.19 17.34 6.95
CA SER A 379 -31.75 18.63 6.47
C SER A 379 -30.70 19.61 5.92
N TRP A 380 -29.43 19.40 6.26
CA TRP A 380 -28.29 20.17 5.74
C TRP A 380 -27.95 19.86 4.28
N TRP A 381 -28.45 18.73 3.72
CA TRP A 381 -28.07 18.21 2.41
C TRP A 381 -28.20 19.24 1.27
N SER A 382 -29.35 19.90 1.19
CA SER A 382 -29.63 20.88 0.13
C SER A 382 -28.69 22.07 0.17
N CYS A 383 -28.30 22.52 1.36
CA CYS A 383 -27.36 23.61 1.53
C CYS A 383 -25.94 23.18 1.17
N PHE A 384 -25.54 21.99 1.62
CA PHE A 384 -24.23 21.43 1.36
C PHE A 384 -23.98 21.22 -0.14
N ALA A 385 -24.91 20.57 -0.84
CA ALA A 385 -24.72 20.18 -2.23
C ALA A 385 -24.67 21.38 -3.22
N LYS A 386 -25.22 22.54 -2.83
CA LYS A 386 -25.26 23.76 -3.65
C LYS A 386 -24.02 24.65 -3.50
N LYS A 387 -23.09 24.31 -2.62
CA LYS A 387 -21.85 25.08 -2.42
C LYS A 387 -20.93 24.98 -3.63
N GLN A 388 -20.01 25.94 -3.77
CA GLN A 388 -19.18 26.10 -4.98
C GLN A 388 -18.03 25.10 -5.12
N ASN A 389 -17.72 24.31 -4.07
CA ASN A 389 -16.66 23.32 -4.19
C ASN A 389 -17.15 22.06 -4.90
N THR A 390 -16.21 21.33 -5.49
CA THR A 390 -16.50 20.00 -6.02
C THR A 390 -16.41 18.97 -4.90
N TYR A 391 -17.50 18.23 -4.66
CA TYR A 391 -17.60 17.31 -3.53
C TYR A 391 -17.49 15.83 -3.91
N LYS A 392 -16.83 15.06 -3.04
CA LYS A 392 -16.91 13.61 -2.95
C LYS A 392 -17.75 13.18 -1.76
N VAL A 393 -18.82 12.44 -2.06
CA VAL A 393 -19.84 12.03 -1.10
C VAL A 393 -20.00 10.52 -1.13
N ILE A 394 -19.82 9.89 0.03
CA ILE A 394 -20.00 8.46 0.22
C ILE A 394 -21.00 8.24 1.36
N PHE A 395 -22.08 7.52 1.06
CA PHE A 395 -23.04 7.08 2.05
C PHE A 395 -23.18 5.56 2.06
N SER A 396 -23.26 4.98 3.26
CA SER A 396 -23.61 3.58 3.45
C SER A 396 -24.57 3.46 4.61
N TYR A 397 -25.65 2.72 4.42
CA TYR A 397 -26.65 2.48 5.46
C TYR A 397 -26.64 1.00 5.87
N ASN A 398 -27.13 0.72 7.07
CA ASN A 398 -27.32 -0.63 7.59
C ASN A 398 -28.79 -0.91 7.92
N SER A 399 -29.65 0.10 7.82
CA SER A 399 -31.08 -0.03 8.06
C SER A 399 -31.90 0.72 7.01
N ASN A 400 -33.15 0.28 6.82
CA ASN A 400 -34.10 1.01 5.99
C ASN A 400 -34.48 2.37 6.61
N PHE A 401 -34.39 2.51 7.93
CA PHE A 401 -34.74 3.76 8.63
C PHE A 401 -33.76 4.88 8.30
N GLU A 402 -32.45 4.62 8.41
CA GLU A 402 -31.41 5.60 8.06
C GLU A 402 -31.48 5.98 6.57
N ALA A 403 -31.66 4.99 5.70
CA ALA A 403 -31.80 5.20 4.27
C ALA A 403 -33.05 6.05 3.94
N ASP A 404 -34.19 5.81 4.60
CA ASP A 404 -35.41 6.60 4.40
C ASP A 404 -35.21 8.06 4.83
N ASN A 405 -34.62 8.29 6.01
CA ASN A 405 -34.36 9.62 6.53
C ASN A 405 -33.50 10.45 5.55
N PHE A 406 -32.40 9.88 5.05
CA PHE A 406 -31.61 10.54 4.01
C PHE A 406 -32.41 10.77 2.73
N ILE A 407 -33.14 9.75 2.25
CA ILE A 407 -33.91 9.85 1.02
C ILE A 407 -34.95 10.97 1.11
N GLN A 408 -35.67 11.14 2.23
CA GLN A 408 -36.65 12.22 2.37
C GLN A 408 -36.04 13.61 2.17
N GLU A 409 -34.82 13.84 2.71
CA GLU A 409 -34.11 15.11 2.55
C GLU A 409 -33.48 15.25 1.15
N PHE A 410 -32.89 14.17 0.63
CA PHE A 410 -32.40 14.11 -0.75
C PHE A 410 -33.52 14.45 -1.76
N MET A 411 -34.75 14.05 -1.45
CA MET A 411 -35.94 14.26 -2.27
C MET A 411 -36.44 15.71 -2.34
N LYS A 412 -35.85 16.60 -1.54
CA LYS A 412 -36.15 18.04 -1.53
C LYS A 412 -35.25 18.84 -2.47
N LEU A 413 -34.23 18.22 -3.06
CA LEU A 413 -33.33 18.91 -4.00
C LEU A 413 -34.10 19.36 -5.26
N ASP A 414 -33.96 20.65 -5.59
CA ASP A 414 -34.73 21.34 -6.63
C ASP A 414 -33.85 22.09 -7.65
N SER A 415 -32.54 22.14 -7.44
CA SER A 415 -31.58 22.84 -8.30
C SER A 415 -30.30 22.03 -8.52
N PRO A 416 -29.53 22.31 -9.58
CA PRO A 416 -28.24 21.65 -9.84
C PRO A 416 -27.25 21.77 -8.67
N VAL A 417 -26.41 20.75 -8.49
CA VAL A 417 -25.41 20.62 -7.42
C VAL A 417 -24.01 20.33 -7.96
N VAL A 418 -22.98 20.69 -7.19
CA VAL A 418 -21.56 20.60 -7.59
C VAL A 418 -20.88 19.35 -6.99
N VAL A 419 -21.53 18.20 -7.13
CA VAL A 419 -20.99 16.90 -6.67
C VAL A 419 -20.35 16.18 -7.86
N SER A 420 -19.07 15.79 -7.75
CA SER A 420 -18.38 15.03 -8.80
C SER A 420 -18.31 13.54 -8.52
N HIS A 421 -18.41 13.12 -7.25
CA HIS A 421 -18.33 11.72 -6.86
C HIS A 421 -19.45 11.42 -5.87
N LEU A 422 -20.35 10.51 -6.24
CA LEU A 422 -21.42 10.02 -5.38
C LEU A 422 -21.40 8.49 -5.29
N GLU A 423 -21.18 7.95 -4.09
CA GLU A 423 -21.40 6.53 -3.78
C GLU A 423 -22.50 6.38 -2.74
N ILE A 424 -23.47 5.50 -2.98
CA ILE A 424 -24.50 5.17 -2.00
C ILE A 424 -24.70 3.66 -1.93
N ASN A 425 -24.67 3.11 -0.71
CA ASN A 425 -25.08 1.75 -0.39
C ASN A 425 -26.39 1.79 0.42
N PHE A 426 -27.44 1.20 -0.15
CA PHE A 426 -28.81 1.35 0.33
C PHE A 426 -29.30 0.23 1.26
N HIS A 427 -28.48 -0.76 1.62
CA HIS A 427 -28.93 -1.88 2.48
C HIS A 427 -30.25 -2.56 2.05
N ARG A 428 -30.41 -2.78 0.74
CA ARG A 428 -31.63 -3.30 0.09
C ARG A 428 -32.87 -2.40 0.23
N TYR A 429 -32.71 -1.13 0.61
CA TYR A 429 -33.80 -0.15 0.63
C TYR A 429 -34.41 0.02 -0.78
N LYS A 430 -35.73 0.21 -0.82
CA LYS A 430 -36.49 0.34 -2.06
C LYS A 430 -36.50 1.78 -2.57
N ILE A 431 -35.65 2.08 -3.56
CA ILE A 431 -35.59 3.40 -4.18
C ILE A 431 -36.74 3.61 -5.17
N CYS A 432 -37.36 4.79 -5.10
CA CYS A 432 -38.50 5.13 -5.94
C CYS A 432 -38.05 5.90 -7.22
N LYS A 433 -38.96 6.00 -8.20
CA LYS A 433 -38.71 6.75 -9.44
C LYS A 433 -38.31 8.22 -9.24
N LYS A 434 -38.73 8.84 -8.15
CA LYS A 434 -38.38 10.24 -7.83
C LYS A 434 -36.88 10.38 -7.58
N PHE A 435 -36.23 9.36 -7.02
CA PHE A 435 -34.77 9.35 -6.81
C PHE A 435 -34.02 9.51 -8.13
N GLY A 436 -34.38 8.69 -9.14
CA GLY A 436 -33.80 8.78 -10.48
C GLY A 436 -33.98 10.15 -11.14
N ARG A 437 -35.13 10.80 -10.94
CA ARG A 437 -35.36 12.16 -11.44
C ARG A 437 -34.44 13.19 -10.78
N ILE A 438 -34.19 13.07 -9.47
CA ILE A 438 -33.33 14.02 -8.75
C ILE A 438 -31.87 13.90 -9.15
N LEU A 439 -31.42 12.71 -9.56
CA LEU A 439 -30.07 12.54 -10.11
C LEU A 439 -29.80 13.45 -11.33
N GLN A 440 -30.84 13.95 -12.01
CA GLN A 440 -30.70 14.95 -13.08
C GLN A 440 -30.10 16.28 -12.60
N TYR A 441 -30.15 16.56 -11.29
CA TYR A 441 -29.55 17.75 -10.69
C TYR A 441 -28.04 17.61 -10.44
N PHE A 442 -27.40 16.52 -10.90
CA PHE A 442 -25.96 16.28 -10.73
C PHE A 442 -25.20 16.39 -12.05
N PRO A 443 -25.20 17.55 -12.75
CA PRO A 443 -24.61 17.66 -14.08
C PRO A 443 -23.09 17.50 -14.10
N TYR A 444 -22.41 17.74 -12.98
CA TYR A 444 -20.95 17.68 -12.84
C TYR A 444 -20.42 16.33 -12.38
N LEU A 445 -21.29 15.32 -12.24
CA LEU A 445 -20.91 14.01 -11.73
C LEU A 445 -19.96 13.29 -12.69
N LYS A 446 -18.82 12.86 -12.15
CA LYS A 446 -17.80 12.02 -12.83
C LYS A 446 -17.90 10.56 -12.42
N ILE A 447 -18.23 10.31 -11.15
CA ILE A 447 -18.32 8.97 -10.58
C ILE A 447 -19.68 8.79 -9.91
N LEU A 448 -20.42 7.78 -10.35
CA LEU A 448 -21.68 7.36 -9.74
C LEU A 448 -21.62 5.88 -9.37
N LYS A 449 -21.84 5.58 -8.09
CA LYS A 449 -21.97 4.21 -7.60
C LYS A 449 -23.22 4.03 -6.76
N LEU A 450 -24.11 3.14 -7.19
CA LEU A 450 -25.33 2.80 -6.47
C LEU A 450 -25.32 1.30 -6.19
N SER A 451 -25.31 0.92 -4.91
CA SER A 451 -25.14 -0.49 -4.50
C SER A 451 -26.22 -0.93 -3.52
N PHE A 452 -26.51 -2.23 -3.52
CA PHE A 452 -27.48 -2.91 -2.67
C PHE A 452 -28.81 -2.15 -2.53
N TYR A 453 -29.52 -1.85 -3.63
CA TYR A 453 -30.85 -1.20 -3.59
C TYR A 453 -31.92 -2.04 -4.29
N GLN A 454 -33.17 -1.95 -3.85
CA GLN A 454 -34.32 -2.50 -4.59
C GLN A 454 -34.95 -1.42 -5.46
N SER A 455 -35.27 -1.75 -6.71
CA SER A 455 -35.81 -0.82 -7.69
C SER A 455 -37.35 -0.82 -7.69
N ALA A 456 -37.94 0.38 -7.71
CA ALA A 456 -39.34 0.52 -8.12
C ALA A 456 -39.52 0.32 -9.64
N PHE A 457 -40.73 0.00 -10.07
CA PHE A 457 -41.06 -0.10 -11.50
C PHE A 457 -40.67 1.17 -12.26
N ASN A 458 -40.03 1.00 -13.43
CA ASN A 458 -39.49 2.07 -14.30
C ASN A 458 -38.37 2.95 -13.69
N PHE A 459 -37.69 2.52 -12.62
CA PHE A 459 -36.57 3.27 -12.07
C PHE A 459 -35.44 3.48 -13.09
N ASP A 460 -35.12 2.44 -13.86
CA ASP A 460 -34.14 2.39 -14.94
C ASP A 460 -34.33 3.52 -15.97
N LYS A 461 -35.57 3.79 -16.41
CA LYS A 461 -35.87 4.89 -17.33
C LYS A 461 -35.43 6.24 -16.79
N TYR A 462 -35.77 6.55 -15.54
CA TYR A 462 -35.42 7.84 -14.93
C TYR A 462 -33.93 7.96 -14.62
N LEU A 463 -33.29 6.85 -14.24
CA LEU A 463 -31.85 6.80 -14.08
C LEU A 463 -31.13 7.07 -15.41
N LEU A 464 -31.61 6.49 -16.51
CA LEU A 464 -31.06 6.73 -17.85
C LEU A 464 -31.20 8.20 -18.27
N GLU A 465 -32.38 8.80 -18.06
CA GLU A 465 -32.61 10.23 -18.29
C GLU A 465 -31.66 11.09 -17.46
N ALA A 466 -31.33 10.69 -16.24
CA ALA A 466 -30.35 11.37 -15.40
C ALA A 466 -28.92 11.26 -15.95
N ILE A 467 -28.48 10.06 -16.30
CA ILE A 467 -27.15 9.81 -16.85
C ILE A 467 -26.92 10.60 -18.14
N GLN A 468 -27.94 10.74 -18.99
CA GLN A 468 -27.85 11.57 -20.21
C GLN A 468 -27.57 13.06 -19.92
N ARG A 469 -27.93 13.55 -18.73
CA ARG A 469 -27.62 14.92 -18.27
C ARG A 469 -26.27 15.04 -17.55
N MET A 470 -25.66 13.92 -17.17
CA MET A 470 -24.34 13.88 -16.54
C MET A 470 -23.26 13.95 -17.61
N GLY A 471 -23.00 15.17 -18.09
CA GLY A 471 -22.10 15.39 -19.23
C GLY A 471 -20.66 14.93 -19.00
N ASN A 472 -20.23 14.73 -17.75
CA ASN A 472 -18.86 14.39 -17.38
C ASN A 472 -18.71 13.00 -16.75
N LEU A 473 -19.72 12.12 -16.87
CA LEU A 473 -19.69 10.80 -16.23
C LEU A 473 -18.65 9.89 -16.89
N GLU A 474 -17.57 9.61 -16.15
CA GLU A 474 -16.42 8.79 -16.55
C GLU A 474 -16.51 7.38 -15.94
N SER A 475 -17.07 7.25 -14.72
CA SER A 475 -17.19 5.99 -14.00
C SER A 475 -18.62 5.73 -13.52
N PHE A 476 -19.14 4.55 -13.85
CA PHE A 476 -20.47 4.12 -13.47
C PHE A 476 -20.45 2.71 -12.88
N SER A 477 -21.00 2.56 -11.67
CA SER A 477 -21.11 1.29 -10.96
C SER A 477 -22.52 1.11 -10.43
N ILE A 478 -23.14 -0.04 -10.68
CA ILE A 478 -24.50 -0.30 -10.22
C ILE A 478 -24.75 -1.74 -9.81
N ASP A 479 -25.49 -1.91 -8.71
CA ASP A 479 -26.11 -3.18 -8.35
C ASP A 479 -27.40 -3.40 -9.14
N ILE A 480 -27.45 -4.47 -9.92
CA ILE A 480 -28.53 -4.78 -10.84
C ILE A 480 -29.63 -5.55 -10.11
N ASP A 481 -30.76 -4.88 -9.86
CA ASP A 481 -32.01 -5.54 -9.41
C ASP A 481 -32.91 -5.91 -10.59
N LYS A 482 -33.55 -4.92 -11.23
CA LYS A 482 -34.40 -5.07 -12.42
C LYS A 482 -34.15 -3.92 -13.38
N LEU A 483 -33.12 -4.05 -14.22
CA LEU A 483 -32.88 -3.09 -15.31
C LEU A 483 -33.53 -3.61 -16.60
N ASN A 484 -33.85 -2.74 -17.56
CA ASN A 484 -34.23 -3.17 -18.90
C ASN A 484 -32.98 -3.38 -19.79
N CYS A 485 -33.12 -4.11 -20.90
CA CYS A 485 -32.01 -4.31 -21.84
C CYS A 485 -31.54 -3.00 -22.50
N ASP A 486 -32.46 -2.06 -22.73
CA ASP A 486 -32.17 -0.75 -23.31
C ASP A 486 -31.19 0.06 -22.46
N PHE A 487 -31.26 -0.08 -21.13
CA PHE A 487 -30.36 0.57 -20.20
C PHE A 487 -28.92 0.14 -20.44
N PHE A 488 -28.68 -1.18 -20.56
CA PHE A 488 -27.34 -1.69 -20.89
C PHE A 488 -26.88 -1.18 -22.25
N LYS A 489 -27.74 -1.24 -23.28
CA LYS A 489 -27.41 -0.72 -24.61
C LYS A 489 -26.95 0.73 -24.53
N CYS A 490 -27.67 1.58 -23.81
CA CYS A 490 -27.27 2.98 -23.64
C CYS A 490 -25.95 3.15 -22.88
N MET A 491 -25.69 2.38 -21.82
CA MET A 491 -24.42 2.50 -21.07
C MET A 491 -23.22 2.10 -21.92
N PHE A 492 -23.33 1.01 -22.68
CA PHE A 492 -22.27 0.56 -23.59
C PHE A 492 -22.13 1.41 -24.86
N GLN A 493 -23.09 2.30 -25.15
CA GLN A 493 -23.00 3.29 -26.23
C GLN A 493 -22.51 4.65 -25.75
N ASN A 494 -22.39 4.88 -24.44
CA ASN A 494 -21.95 6.15 -23.89
C ASN A 494 -20.45 6.35 -24.11
N LYS A 495 -20.09 7.30 -24.99
CA LYS A 495 -18.72 7.59 -25.43
C LYS A 495 -17.82 8.26 -24.39
N LYS A 496 -18.27 8.44 -23.15
CA LYS A 496 -17.50 9.07 -22.07
C LYS A 496 -17.19 8.14 -20.91
N ILE A 497 -17.93 7.03 -20.78
CA ILE A 497 -17.72 6.09 -19.69
C ILE A 497 -16.47 5.27 -19.99
N GLU A 498 -15.46 5.42 -19.13
CA GLU A 498 -14.20 4.68 -19.13
C GLU A 498 -14.30 3.45 -18.22
N PHE A 499 -15.02 3.57 -17.09
CA PHE A 499 -15.14 2.53 -16.07
C PHE A 499 -16.60 2.09 -15.91
N LEU A 500 -16.91 0.83 -16.22
CA LEU A 500 -18.27 0.32 -16.18
C LEU A 500 -18.38 -0.96 -15.36
N HIS A 501 -19.06 -0.88 -14.21
CA HIS A 501 -19.22 -2.00 -13.29
C HIS A 501 -20.68 -2.37 -13.08
N PHE A 502 -20.99 -3.62 -13.35
CA PHE A 502 -22.31 -4.21 -13.20
C PHE A 502 -22.25 -5.37 -12.23
N ASN A 503 -23.01 -5.27 -11.14
CA ASN A 503 -23.01 -6.28 -10.09
C ASN A 503 -24.43 -6.79 -9.81
N ASN A 504 -24.73 -8.05 -10.04
CA ASN A 504 -26.02 -8.60 -9.63
C ASN A 504 -25.93 -9.27 -8.24
N SER A 505 -26.36 -8.53 -7.22
CA SER A 505 -26.41 -8.97 -5.82
C SER A 505 -27.69 -9.76 -5.48
N TYR A 506 -28.55 -10.07 -6.46
CA TYR A 506 -29.87 -10.66 -6.28
C TYR A 506 -29.98 -12.09 -6.83
N SER A 507 -31.03 -12.80 -6.43
CA SER A 507 -31.19 -14.23 -6.71
C SER A 507 -31.43 -14.56 -8.20
N HIS A 508 -31.95 -13.61 -8.98
CA HIS A 508 -32.22 -13.78 -10.41
C HIS A 508 -31.11 -13.13 -11.23
N ARG A 509 -30.32 -13.95 -11.94
CA ARG A 509 -29.29 -13.46 -12.85
C ARG A 509 -29.94 -12.75 -14.03
N GLN A 510 -29.51 -11.52 -14.28
CA GLN A 510 -30.00 -10.73 -15.39
C GLN A 510 -29.23 -11.06 -16.67
N SER A 511 -29.94 -11.14 -17.80
CA SER A 511 -29.34 -11.33 -19.10
C SER A 511 -28.81 -10.02 -19.67
N LEU A 512 -27.54 -10.04 -20.08
CA LEU A 512 -26.86 -9.01 -20.84
C LEU A 512 -26.75 -9.52 -22.27
N ASP A 513 -27.59 -8.97 -23.14
CA ASP A 513 -27.65 -9.31 -24.55
C ASP A 513 -27.54 -8.04 -25.42
N LEU A 514 -26.36 -7.84 -26.00
CA LEU A 514 -26.00 -6.65 -26.75
C LEU A 514 -25.64 -7.03 -28.18
N ASP A 515 -26.30 -6.36 -29.13
CA ASP A 515 -26.02 -6.49 -30.56
C ASP A 515 -24.79 -5.67 -31.00
N SER A 516 -24.52 -4.55 -30.31
CA SER A 516 -23.34 -3.69 -30.57
C SER A 516 -22.93 -2.85 -29.35
N ILE A 517 -21.62 -2.60 -29.20
CA ILE A 517 -21.04 -1.69 -28.20
C ILE A 517 -20.41 -0.51 -28.95
N ASN A 518 -21.01 0.68 -28.99
CA ASN A 518 -20.42 1.79 -29.76
C ASN A 518 -19.25 2.50 -29.03
N ASN A 519 -18.88 2.03 -27.84
CA ASN A 519 -17.86 2.63 -26.97
C ASN A 519 -16.48 1.92 -26.99
N TYR A 520 -16.09 1.34 -28.13
CA TYR A 520 -14.86 0.54 -28.26
C TYR A 520 -13.55 1.26 -27.89
N LYS A 521 -13.53 2.59 -28.00
CA LYS A 521 -12.31 3.40 -27.88
C LYS A 521 -12.12 4.10 -26.53
N VAL A 522 -13.07 3.98 -25.60
CA VAL A 522 -13.00 4.73 -24.33
C VAL A 522 -13.02 3.79 -23.13
N LEU A 523 -13.77 2.69 -23.21
CA LEU A 523 -13.87 1.73 -22.12
C LEU A 523 -12.49 1.14 -21.77
N SER A 524 -12.03 1.41 -20.55
CA SER A 524 -10.75 0.98 -19.99
C SER A 524 -10.91 -0.08 -18.90
N GLU A 525 -12.01 -0.04 -18.14
CA GLU A 525 -12.32 -1.07 -17.14
C GLU A 525 -13.75 -1.58 -17.29
N LEU A 526 -13.89 -2.91 -17.29
CA LEU A 526 -15.19 -3.58 -17.34
C LEU A 526 -15.27 -4.66 -16.28
N TYR A 527 -16.26 -4.53 -15.38
CA TYR A 527 -16.56 -5.49 -14.34
C TYR A 527 -17.99 -6.02 -14.49
N LEU A 528 -18.13 -7.33 -14.63
CA LEU A 528 -19.41 -8.02 -14.78
C LEU A 528 -19.52 -9.11 -13.71
N ASN A 529 -20.49 -8.98 -12.79
CA ASN A 529 -20.71 -9.96 -11.73
C ASN A 529 -22.14 -10.52 -11.72
N SER A 530 -22.25 -11.85 -11.65
CA SER A 530 -23.50 -12.60 -11.52
C SER A 530 -24.51 -12.38 -12.67
N LEU A 531 -24.04 -12.31 -13.92
CA LEU A 531 -24.88 -12.07 -15.11
C LEU A 531 -24.95 -13.28 -16.05
N HIS A 532 -26.01 -13.33 -16.86
CA HIS A 532 -26.05 -14.17 -18.06
C HIS A 532 -25.54 -13.35 -19.25
N ILE A 533 -24.35 -13.65 -19.76
CA ILE A 533 -23.73 -12.93 -20.88
C ILE A 533 -24.01 -13.71 -22.16
N SER A 534 -24.65 -13.08 -23.14
CA SER A 534 -24.85 -13.69 -24.46
C SER A 534 -23.53 -13.81 -25.22
N GLU A 535 -23.47 -14.73 -26.19
CA GLU A 535 -22.30 -14.87 -27.05
C GLU A 535 -21.99 -13.54 -27.76
N ASN A 536 -23.00 -12.93 -28.41
CA ASN A 536 -22.86 -11.65 -29.09
C ASN A 536 -22.25 -10.57 -28.21
N THR A 537 -22.73 -10.43 -26.96
CA THR A 537 -22.16 -9.50 -25.99
C THR A 537 -20.66 -9.72 -25.79
N LEU A 538 -20.23 -10.98 -25.60
CA LEU A 538 -18.82 -11.30 -25.43
C LEU A 538 -18.01 -10.96 -26.70
N ARG A 539 -18.56 -11.22 -27.88
CA ARG A 539 -17.94 -10.85 -29.18
C ARG A 539 -17.74 -9.34 -29.29
N GLU A 540 -18.73 -8.55 -28.88
CA GLU A 540 -18.60 -7.09 -28.90
C GLU A 540 -17.56 -6.62 -27.87
N ILE A 541 -17.52 -7.19 -26.66
CA ILE A 541 -16.49 -6.82 -25.66
C ILE A 541 -15.07 -7.04 -26.21
N CYS A 542 -14.84 -8.11 -26.97
CA CYS A 542 -13.53 -8.39 -27.59
C CYS A 542 -13.09 -7.31 -28.60
N LYS A 543 -14.02 -6.48 -29.11
CA LYS A 543 -13.70 -5.38 -30.03
C LYS A 543 -13.23 -4.11 -29.31
N CYS A 544 -13.33 -4.02 -27.98
CA CYS A 544 -12.82 -2.88 -27.21
C CYS A 544 -11.29 -2.78 -27.35
N GLU A 545 -10.79 -1.60 -27.71
CA GLU A 545 -9.38 -1.36 -28.05
C GLU A 545 -8.53 -0.95 -26.83
N ASN A 546 -9.16 -0.35 -25.81
CA ASN A 546 -8.47 0.31 -24.69
C ASN A 546 -8.67 -0.34 -23.32
N LEU A 547 -9.25 -1.54 -23.25
CA LEU A 547 -9.45 -2.25 -21.97
C LEU A 547 -8.12 -2.56 -21.29
N GLU A 548 -7.89 -2.00 -20.10
CA GLU A 548 -6.76 -2.32 -19.21
C GLU A 548 -7.14 -3.38 -18.17
N LEU A 549 -8.40 -3.40 -17.73
CA LEU A 549 -8.95 -4.37 -16.77
C LEU A 549 -10.25 -4.99 -17.31
N PHE A 550 -10.31 -6.32 -17.28
CA PHE A 550 -11.54 -7.06 -17.56
C PHE A 550 -11.78 -8.11 -16.48
N GLU A 551 -12.91 -7.98 -15.77
CA GLU A 551 -13.33 -8.92 -14.74
C GLU A 551 -14.73 -9.46 -15.01
N VAL A 552 -14.82 -10.78 -15.02
CA VAL A 552 -16.07 -11.54 -15.14
C VAL A 552 -16.15 -12.49 -13.95
N LYS A 553 -17.16 -12.29 -13.09
CA LYS A 553 -17.31 -13.02 -11.83
C LYS A 553 -18.69 -13.64 -11.68
N ASP A 554 -18.74 -14.90 -11.28
CA ASP A 554 -19.96 -15.72 -11.17
C ASP A 554 -20.94 -15.60 -12.36
N CYS A 555 -20.43 -15.30 -13.56
CA CYS A 555 -21.26 -15.15 -14.74
C CYS A 555 -21.51 -16.50 -15.42
N TYR A 556 -22.64 -16.59 -16.12
CA TYR A 556 -22.92 -17.67 -17.07
C TYR A 556 -22.81 -17.10 -18.47
N ILE A 557 -21.99 -17.72 -19.30
CA ILE A 557 -21.87 -17.36 -20.71
C ILE A 557 -22.64 -18.41 -21.51
N GLY A 558 -23.51 -17.96 -22.42
CA GLY A 558 -24.31 -18.84 -23.29
C GLY A 558 -23.43 -19.84 -24.06
N SER A 559 -24.01 -20.99 -24.43
CA SER A 559 -23.30 -22.03 -25.18
C SER A 559 -22.78 -21.48 -26.51
N ILE A 560 -21.46 -21.58 -26.69
CA ILE A 560 -20.70 -21.11 -27.84
C ILE A 560 -20.51 -22.29 -28.81
N ALA A 561 -21.57 -22.69 -29.51
CA ALA A 561 -21.47 -23.83 -30.43
C ALA A 561 -20.95 -23.38 -31.80
N GLY A 562 -19.73 -23.79 -32.17
CA GLY A 562 -19.26 -23.81 -33.57
C GLY A 562 -18.56 -22.54 -34.09
N LEU A 563 -17.70 -21.89 -33.32
CA LEU A 563 -17.13 -20.59 -33.72
C LEU A 563 -15.71 -20.63 -34.30
N ARG A 564 -15.51 -19.67 -35.22
CA ARG A 564 -14.21 -19.19 -35.69
C ARG A 564 -13.55 -18.34 -34.58
N PRO A 565 -12.20 -18.32 -34.50
CA PRO A 565 -11.46 -17.44 -33.59
C PRO A 565 -11.92 -15.98 -33.68
N ILE A 566 -11.91 -15.27 -32.55
CA ILE A 566 -12.25 -13.84 -32.49
C ILE A 566 -10.99 -13.08 -32.13
N GLU A 567 -10.63 -12.10 -32.97
CA GLU A 567 -9.55 -11.17 -32.66
C GLU A 567 -9.94 -10.29 -31.46
N PHE A 568 -9.19 -10.42 -30.38
CA PHE A 568 -9.24 -9.61 -29.18
C PHE A 568 -8.43 -8.33 -29.41
N LYS A 569 -9.12 -7.20 -29.56
CA LYS A 569 -8.51 -5.94 -29.98
C LYS A 569 -7.75 -5.22 -28.87
N SER A 570 -8.05 -5.46 -27.59
CA SER A 570 -7.36 -4.75 -26.51
C SER A 570 -5.95 -5.32 -26.28
N LYS A 571 -4.96 -4.61 -26.84
CA LYS A 571 -3.55 -4.97 -26.70
C LYS A 571 -2.93 -4.49 -25.38
N ASN A 572 -3.62 -3.62 -24.65
CA ASN A 572 -3.15 -3.00 -23.40
C ASN A 572 -3.74 -3.64 -22.14
N LEU A 573 -4.45 -4.76 -22.26
CA LEU A 573 -5.03 -5.45 -21.10
C LEU A 573 -3.92 -5.91 -20.13
N LYS A 574 -3.93 -5.33 -18.93
CA LYS A 574 -2.97 -5.61 -17.84
C LYS A 574 -3.54 -6.65 -16.87
N ILE A 575 -4.84 -6.61 -16.62
CA ILE A 575 -5.50 -7.43 -15.60
C ILE A 575 -6.70 -8.16 -16.20
N LEU A 576 -6.72 -9.49 -16.02
CA LEU A 576 -7.83 -10.36 -16.42
C LEU A 576 -8.27 -11.24 -15.25
N HIS A 577 -9.54 -11.12 -14.87
CA HIS A 577 -10.15 -11.92 -13.81
C HIS A 577 -11.33 -12.71 -14.37
N LEU A 578 -11.26 -14.03 -14.31
CA LEU A 578 -12.27 -14.95 -14.82
C LEU A 578 -12.70 -15.92 -13.72
N ASP A 579 -13.88 -15.70 -13.16
CA ASP A 579 -14.57 -16.62 -12.25
C ASP A 579 -15.89 -17.03 -12.91
N ILE A 580 -15.81 -18.06 -13.75
CA ILE A 580 -16.92 -18.54 -14.57
C ILE A 580 -16.97 -20.07 -14.58
N SER A 581 -18.17 -20.59 -14.75
CA SER A 581 -18.43 -22.03 -14.73
C SER A 581 -17.79 -22.79 -15.91
N ASN A 582 -17.69 -22.18 -17.09
CA ASN A 582 -17.14 -22.77 -18.31
C ASN A 582 -16.03 -21.90 -18.93
N LEU A 583 -14.79 -22.14 -18.49
CA LEU A 583 -13.60 -21.44 -18.99
C LEU A 583 -13.19 -21.84 -20.42
N LYS A 584 -13.68 -22.98 -20.93
CA LYS A 584 -13.33 -23.48 -22.27
C LYS A 584 -13.69 -22.47 -23.37
N ILE A 585 -14.70 -21.65 -23.12
CA ILE A 585 -15.09 -20.53 -23.96
C ILE A 585 -13.90 -19.61 -24.31
N PHE A 586 -13.06 -19.26 -23.35
CA PHE A 586 -11.94 -18.35 -23.58
C PHE A 586 -10.78 -19.01 -24.33
N SER A 587 -10.62 -20.34 -24.19
CA SER A 587 -9.68 -21.10 -25.01
C SER A 587 -10.19 -21.28 -26.44
N ASP A 588 -11.48 -21.57 -26.63
CA ASP A 588 -12.08 -21.76 -27.95
C ASP A 588 -12.09 -20.46 -28.77
N LEU A 589 -11.98 -19.30 -28.10
CA LEU A 589 -11.84 -17.97 -28.72
C LEU A 589 -10.39 -17.52 -28.92
N ASP A 590 -9.39 -18.33 -28.54
CA ASP A 590 -7.95 -18.02 -28.63
C ASP A 590 -7.50 -16.72 -27.92
N ILE A 591 -8.32 -16.16 -27.01
CA ILE A 591 -8.07 -14.88 -26.33
C ILE A 591 -6.70 -14.84 -25.63
N PHE A 592 -6.32 -15.94 -24.97
CA PHE A 592 -5.06 -16.00 -24.22
C PHE A 592 -3.81 -15.93 -25.11
N SER A 593 -3.92 -16.28 -26.39
CA SER A 593 -2.80 -16.22 -27.32
C SER A 593 -2.50 -14.80 -27.81
N GLU A 594 -3.49 -13.91 -27.80
CA GLU A 594 -3.38 -12.55 -28.38
C GLU A 594 -2.96 -11.48 -27.37
N LEU A 595 -3.17 -11.73 -26.08
CA LEU A 595 -2.83 -10.81 -24.99
C LEU A 595 -1.32 -10.77 -24.74
N ASN A 596 -0.67 -9.60 -24.88
CA ASN A 596 0.80 -9.47 -24.77
C ASN A 596 1.28 -8.68 -23.54
N CYS A 597 0.37 -8.02 -22.82
CA CYS A 597 0.69 -7.03 -21.78
C CYS A 597 0.20 -7.42 -20.38
N LEU A 598 -0.23 -8.66 -20.20
CA LEU A 598 -0.86 -9.10 -18.95
C LEU A 598 0.14 -9.15 -17.79
N GLU A 599 -0.19 -8.43 -16.71
CA GLU A 599 0.56 -8.37 -15.46
C GLU A 599 -0.15 -9.14 -14.33
N GLY A 600 -1.48 -9.28 -14.43
CA GLY A 600 -2.33 -9.99 -13.48
C GLY A 600 -3.32 -10.91 -14.17
N LEU A 601 -3.33 -12.18 -13.78
CA LEU A 601 -4.32 -13.16 -14.23
C LEU A 601 -4.92 -13.89 -13.04
N SER A 602 -6.24 -13.91 -12.94
CA SER A 602 -6.94 -14.79 -12.01
C SER A 602 -7.98 -15.63 -12.71
N ILE A 603 -7.91 -16.93 -12.49
CA ILE A 603 -8.84 -17.91 -13.02
C ILE A 603 -9.38 -18.71 -11.84
N PHE A 604 -10.70 -18.73 -11.71
CA PHE A 604 -11.41 -19.48 -10.66
C PHE A 604 -12.26 -20.53 -11.36
N GLY A 605 -11.93 -21.80 -11.14
CA GLY A 605 -12.60 -22.93 -11.75
C GLY A 605 -13.69 -23.54 -10.87
N SER A 606 -14.64 -24.23 -11.49
CA SER A 606 -15.71 -25.00 -10.86
C SER A 606 -15.31 -26.45 -10.54
N LYS A 607 -14.02 -26.72 -10.25
CA LYS A 607 -13.40 -28.07 -10.15
C LYS A 607 -13.29 -28.84 -11.48
N SER A 608 -13.42 -28.17 -12.62
CA SER A 608 -13.21 -28.74 -13.95
C SER A 608 -11.74 -28.66 -14.40
N TYR A 609 -11.36 -29.50 -15.36
CA TYR A 609 -10.08 -29.39 -16.05
C TYR A 609 -10.12 -28.18 -17.00
N PHE A 610 -9.24 -27.21 -16.78
CA PHE A 610 -8.99 -26.18 -17.78
C PHE A 610 -7.68 -26.50 -18.48
N CYS A 611 -7.76 -27.04 -19.70
CA CYS A 611 -6.60 -27.44 -20.50
C CYS A 611 -5.89 -26.24 -21.19
N GLY A 612 -6.25 -25.00 -20.85
CA GLY A 612 -5.76 -23.80 -21.54
C GLY A 612 -4.43 -23.26 -21.03
N LEU A 613 -3.91 -23.71 -19.89
CA LEU A 613 -2.67 -23.14 -19.31
C LEU A 613 -1.45 -23.37 -20.22
N ALA A 614 -1.36 -24.51 -20.90
CA ALA A 614 -0.28 -24.76 -21.85
C ALA A 614 -0.23 -23.76 -23.02
N TYR A 615 -1.36 -23.12 -23.33
CA TYR A 615 -1.53 -22.22 -24.47
C TYR A 615 -1.42 -20.73 -24.09
N LEU A 616 -1.08 -20.41 -22.85
CA LEU A 616 -0.86 -19.03 -22.44
C LEU A 616 0.31 -18.41 -23.21
N ASN A 617 0.14 -17.19 -23.68
CA ASN A 617 1.14 -16.45 -24.43
C ASN A 617 2.49 -16.39 -23.67
N LYS A 618 3.59 -16.67 -24.37
CA LYS A 618 4.95 -16.70 -23.78
C LYS A 618 5.45 -15.33 -23.34
N ASN A 619 4.91 -14.24 -23.90
CA ASN A 619 5.26 -12.88 -23.49
C ASN A 619 4.92 -12.60 -22.02
N TRP A 620 4.02 -13.37 -21.43
CA TRP A 620 3.66 -13.24 -20.01
C TRP A 620 4.78 -13.68 -19.07
N ASP A 621 5.74 -14.48 -19.55
CA ASP A 621 6.85 -14.97 -18.73
C ASP A 621 7.65 -13.81 -18.13
N LEU A 622 7.75 -12.68 -18.83
CA LEU A 622 8.50 -11.51 -18.40
C LEU A 622 7.65 -10.42 -17.75
N LYS A 623 6.31 -10.57 -17.71
CA LYS A 623 5.39 -9.50 -17.28
C LYS A 623 4.44 -9.90 -16.16
N LEU A 624 4.05 -11.17 -16.07
CA LEU A 624 3.03 -11.64 -15.15
C LEU A 624 3.54 -11.61 -13.70
N ARG A 625 3.08 -10.64 -12.90
CA ARG A 625 3.45 -10.45 -11.50
C ARG A 625 2.51 -11.18 -10.55
N THR A 626 1.22 -11.26 -10.89
CA THR A 626 0.20 -11.91 -10.07
C THR A 626 -0.50 -13.00 -10.87
N PHE A 627 -0.44 -14.24 -10.37
CA PHE A 627 -1.13 -15.37 -10.98
C PHE A 627 -1.97 -16.09 -9.93
N SER A 628 -3.27 -16.18 -10.18
CA SER A 628 -4.21 -16.91 -9.35
C SER A 628 -4.93 -17.96 -10.19
N TYR A 629 -4.89 -19.21 -9.74
CA TYR A 629 -5.56 -20.33 -10.35
C TYR A 629 -6.20 -21.13 -9.22
N ARG A 630 -7.46 -20.85 -8.90
CA ARG A 630 -8.15 -21.38 -7.70
C ARG A 630 -9.17 -22.45 -8.05
N ASN A 631 -9.48 -23.31 -7.07
CA ASN A 631 -10.55 -24.31 -7.13
C ASN A 631 -10.48 -25.25 -8.35
N SER A 632 -9.28 -25.52 -8.87
CA SER A 632 -9.09 -26.21 -10.16
C SER A 632 -8.23 -27.47 -10.04
N ILE A 633 -8.14 -28.23 -11.12
CA ILE A 633 -7.29 -29.43 -11.19
C ILE A 633 -6.03 -29.09 -11.98
N LEU A 634 -4.85 -29.34 -11.39
CA LEU A 634 -3.53 -29.09 -11.98
C LEU A 634 -2.83 -30.40 -12.34
N GLN A 635 -2.44 -30.53 -13.61
CA GLN A 635 -1.59 -31.61 -14.11
C GLN A 635 -0.13 -31.15 -14.24
N ILE A 636 0.76 -32.09 -14.57
CA ILE A 636 2.20 -31.79 -14.71
C ILE A 636 2.50 -30.77 -15.81
N ASN A 637 1.72 -30.77 -16.90
CA ASN A 637 1.88 -29.79 -17.98
C ASN A 637 1.54 -28.36 -17.55
N ASP A 638 0.55 -28.21 -16.68
CA ASP A 638 0.18 -26.91 -16.10
C ASP A 638 1.31 -26.38 -15.22
N LEU A 639 1.88 -27.24 -14.37
CA LEU A 639 3.05 -26.90 -13.57
C LEU A 639 4.26 -26.54 -14.43
N ASN A 640 4.49 -27.29 -15.52
CA ASN A 640 5.57 -27.03 -16.47
C ASN A 640 5.41 -25.68 -17.18
N ARG A 641 4.19 -25.20 -17.40
CA ARG A 641 3.94 -23.83 -17.86
C ARG A 641 4.18 -22.82 -16.76
N ILE A 642 3.61 -23.04 -15.57
CA ILE A 642 3.68 -22.08 -14.46
C ILE A 642 5.14 -21.79 -14.10
N LYS A 643 5.99 -22.83 -14.03
CA LYS A 643 7.41 -22.65 -13.67
C LYS A 643 8.22 -21.76 -14.62
N GLN A 644 7.73 -21.46 -15.83
CA GLN A 644 8.43 -20.60 -16.79
C GLN A 644 8.26 -19.10 -16.51
N PHE A 645 7.26 -18.70 -15.71
CA PHE A 645 7.06 -17.29 -15.41
C PHE A 645 8.23 -16.73 -14.58
N MET A 646 8.88 -15.66 -15.02
CA MET A 646 10.13 -15.17 -14.42
C MET A 646 9.93 -14.11 -13.34
N VAL A 647 8.81 -13.38 -13.37
CA VAL A 647 8.59 -12.19 -12.53
C VAL A 647 7.40 -12.30 -11.58
N ILE A 648 6.89 -13.52 -11.34
CA ILE A 648 5.77 -13.71 -10.40
C ILE A 648 6.20 -13.28 -8.99
N GLU A 649 5.40 -12.40 -8.41
CA GLU A 649 5.53 -11.96 -7.03
C GLU A 649 4.43 -12.55 -6.14
N LYS A 650 3.26 -12.85 -6.70
CA LYS A 650 2.11 -13.44 -6.00
C LYS A 650 1.56 -14.64 -6.75
N LEU A 651 1.58 -15.80 -6.11
CA LEU A 651 1.01 -17.05 -6.62
C LEU A 651 -0.11 -17.54 -5.70
N ASP A 652 -1.27 -17.82 -6.26
CA ASP A 652 -2.41 -18.33 -5.50
C ASP A 652 -3.03 -19.55 -6.17
N LEU A 653 -2.88 -20.70 -5.52
CA LEU A 653 -3.41 -22.00 -5.94
C LEU A 653 -4.44 -22.53 -4.94
N PHE A 654 -5.18 -21.65 -4.27
CA PHE A 654 -6.18 -22.00 -3.26
C PHE A 654 -7.12 -23.12 -3.75
N LYS A 655 -7.30 -24.16 -2.92
CA LYS A 655 -8.16 -25.34 -3.17
C LYS A 655 -7.86 -26.10 -4.46
N CYS A 656 -6.67 -25.94 -5.05
CA CYS A 656 -6.29 -26.74 -6.21
C CYS A 656 -5.97 -28.19 -5.85
N LYS A 657 -6.28 -29.10 -6.78
CA LYS A 657 -5.96 -30.53 -6.68
C LYS A 657 -4.89 -30.89 -7.71
N PHE A 658 -3.75 -31.39 -7.24
CA PHE A 658 -2.72 -31.96 -8.11
C PHE A 658 -3.10 -33.38 -8.52
N VAL A 659 -3.03 -33.68 -9.83
CA VAL A 659 -3.21 -35.04 -10.37
C VAL A 659 -1.83 -35.63 -10.59
N ASP A 660 -1.60 -36.79 -9.97
CA ASP A 660 -0.36 -37.57 -10.07
C ASP A 660 0.93 -36.74 -9.91
N SER A 661 0.84 -35.65 -9.15
CA SER A 661 1.91 -34.67 -8.95
C SER A 661 1.81 -33.99 -7.58
N GLY A 662 2.75 -33.12 -7.28
CA GLY A 662 2.79 -32.29 -6.07
C GLY A 662 3.37 -30.92 -6.40
N PHE A 663 3.21 -29.96 -5.51
CA PHE A 663 3.74 -28.61 -5.67
C PHE A 663 5.26 -28.61 -5.88
N CYS A 664 5.99 -29.54 -5.26
CA CYS A 664 7.44 -29.69 -5.42
C CYS A 664 7.88 -30.01 -6.87
N LYS A 665 6.96 -30.42 -7.75
CA LYS A 665 7.26 -30.71 -9.16
C LYS A 665 7.51 -29.46 -10.00
N LEU A 666 7.33 -28.26 -9.46
CA LEU A 666 7.85 -27.04 -10.08
C LEU A 666 9.36 -27.10 -10.30
N GLY A 667 10.10 -27.80 -9.42
CA GLY A 667 11.52 -28.12 -9.59
C GLY A 667 12.47 -26.92 -9.42
N GLU A 668 13.76 -27.21 -9.27
CA GLU A 668 14.80 -26.18 -9.13
C GLU A 668 14.93 -25.26 -10.37
N ASP A 669 14.40 -25.69 -11.51
CA ASP A 669 14.36 -24.90 -12.75
C ASP A 669 13.22 -23.85 -12.78
N CYS A 670 12.42 -23.76 -11.72
CA CYS A 670 11.38 -22.75 -11.55
C CYS A 670 11.96 -21.33 -11.57
N LYS A 671 11.48 -20.50 -12.49
CA LYS A 671 12.06 -19.18 -12.79
C LYS A 671 11.76 -18.10 -11.75
N PHE A 672 10.70 -18.25 -10.97
CA PHE A 672 10.25 -17.27 -9.98
C PHE A 672 10.65 -17.59 -8.52
N LEU A 673 11.59 -18.51 -8.29
CA LEU A 673 12.05 -18.88 -6.93
C LEU A 673 12.54 -17.66 -6.12
N VAL A 674 13.19 -16.69 -6.78
CA VAL A 674 13.73 -15.48 -6.14
C VAL A 674 12.75 -14.31 -6.18
N SER A 675 11.75 -14.29 -7.07
CA SER A 675 10.81 -13.16 -7.18
C SER A 675 9.57 -13.31 -6.29
N LEU A 676 9.20 -14.55 -5.94
CA LEU A 676 7.95 -14.82 -5.21
C LEU A 676 7.97 -14.23 -3.80
N LYS A 677 6.97 -13.40 -3.49
CA LYS A 677 6.78 -12.73 -2.20
C LYS A 677 5.56 -13.24 -1.45
N SER A 678 4.54 -13.74 -2.15
CA SER A 678 3.30 -14.25 -1.56
C SER A 678 2.86 -15.56 -2.20
N LEU A 679 2.57 -16.56 -1.38
CA LEU A 679 2.12 -17.88 -1.83
C LEU A 679 0.88 -18.33 -1.05
N ASN A 680 -0.19 -18.67 -1.76
CA ASN A 680 -1.39 -19.26 -1.18
C ASN A 680 -1.61 -20.68 -1.71
N LEU A 681 -1.50 -21.66 -0.82
CA LEU A 681 -1.80 -23.08 -1.03
C LEU A 681 -2.83 -23.57 0.01
N GLU A 682 -3.70 -22.71 0.53
CA GLU A 682 -4.74 -23.16 1.44
C GLU A 682 -5.65 -24.18 0.76
N TYR A 683 -6.02 -25.21 1.51
CA TYR A 683 -6.81 -26.38 1.10
C TYR A 683 -6.19 -27.20 -0.05
N VAL A 684 -4.90 -27.02 -0.32
CA VAL A 684 -4.12 -27.90 -1.19
C VAL A 684 -3.56 -29.05 -0.36
N LYS A 685 -3.61 -30.29 -0.89
CA LYS A 685 -3.01 -31.44 -0.22
C LYS A 685 -1.49 -31.44 -0.44
N LEU A 686 -0.74 -31.11 0.61
CA LEU A 686 0.73 -31.06 0.59
C LEU A 686 1.33 -32.32 1.24
N ASN A 687 2.41 -32.85 0.65
CA ASN A 687 3.23 -33.91 1.23
C ASN A 687 4.55 -33.34 1.82
N SER A 688 5.41 -34.21 2.37
CA SER A 688 6.69 -33.80 2.96
C SER A 688 7.64 -33.13 1.95
N ASN A 689 7.67 -33.60 0.71
CA ASN A 689 8.53 -33.03 -0.33
C ASN A 689 8.05 -31.64 -0.75
N ASP A 690 6.73 -31.41 -0.80
CA ASP A 690 6.14 -30.09 -1.05
C ASP A 690 6.56 -29.08 0.02
N ILE A 691 6.53 -29.51 1.30
CA ILE A 691 6.95 -28.70 2.43
C ILE A 691 8.44 -28.35 2.35
N GLN A 692 9.30 -29.33 2.06
CA GLN A 692 10.74 -29.10 1.91
C GLN A 692 11.04 -28.13 0.76
N TYR A 693 10.32 -28.26 -0.36
CA TYR A 693 10.49 -27.41 -1.53
C TYR A 693 10.13 -25.93 -1.29
N LEU A 694 9.29 -25.62 -0.28
CA LEU A 694 9.00 -24.22 0.08
C LEU A 694 10.26 -23.43 0.49
N LYS A 695 11.32 -24.11 0.94
CA LYS A 695 12.61 -23.49 1.28
C LYS A 695 13.31 -22.85 0.08
N SER A 696 12.97 -23.27 -1.14
CA SER A 696 13.55 -22.73 -2.37
C SER A 696 13.12 -21.29 -2.65
N PHE A 697 12.04 -20.79 -2.02
CA PHE A 697 11.53 -19.43 -2.20
C PHE A 697 12.15 -18.43 -1.22
N ILE A 698 13.35 -17.94 -1.53
CA ILE A 698 14.17 -17.14 -0.58
C ILE A 698 13.58 -15.77 -0.21
N ASN A 699 12.71 -15.20 -1.05
CA ASN A 699 12.10 -13.89 -0.85
C ASN A 699 10.62 -13.96 -0.41
N LEU A 700 10.15 -15.16 -0.06
CA LEU A 700 8.77 -15.38 0.37
C LEU A 700 8.51 -14.65 1.70
N LYS A 701 7.51 -13.76 1.71
CA LYS A 701 7.13 -12.96 2.88
C LYS A 701 5.81 -13.42 3.48
N ILE A 702 4.90 -13.92 2.65
CA ILE A 702 3.54 -14.33 3.02
C ILE A 702 3.31 -15.75 2.51
N LEU A 703 2.94 -16.66 3.41
CA LEU A 703 2.57 -18.04 3.07
C LEU A 703 1.23 -18.39 3.72
N SER A 704 0.30 -18.93 2.93
CA SER A 704 -1.00 -19.41 3.41
C SER A 704 -1.16 -20.88 3.05
N ILE A 705 -1.35 -21.76 4.03
CA ILE A 705 -1.46 -23.21 3.82
C ILE A 705 -2.49 -23.85 4.76
N HIS A 706 -3.00 -25.03 4.38
CA HIS A 706 -3.93 -25.80 5.19
C HIS A 706 -3.28 -27.07 5.75
N PHE A 707 -3.52 -27.35 7.03
CA PHE A 707 -2.92 -28.50 7.71
C PHE A 707 -3.96 -29.56 8.05
N SER A 708 -3.58 -30.82 7.82
CA SER A 708 -4.37 -31.99 8.22
C SER A 708 -3.69 -32.89 9.26
N GLU A 709 -2.35 -32.86 9.42
CA GLU A 709 -1.63 -33.73 10.38
C GLU A 709 -0.45 -33.01 11.07
N TYR A 710 -0.33 -33.09 12.40
CA TYR A 710 0.55 -32.25 13.24
C TYR A 710 2.02 -32.73 13.34
N HIS A 711 2.27 -34.03 13.26
CA HIS A 711 3.51 -34.61 13.82
C HIS A 711 4.76 -34.55 12.92
N LYS A 712 4.64 -34.24 11.63
CA LYS A 712 5.77 -34.19 10.67
C LYS A 712 6.33 -32.80 10.39
N ILE A 713 5.72 -31.75 10.93
CA ILE A 713 5.83 -30.38 10.37
C ILE A 713 6.76 -29.48 11.18
N ARG A 714 7.05 -29.87 12.43
CA ARG A 714 7.75 -29.02 13.39
C ARG A 714 9.21 -28.74 13.01
N ALA A 715 9.90 -29.66 12.32
CA ALA A 715 11.33 -29.52 11.98
C ALA A 715 11.58 -28.87 10.61
N ASP A 716 10.68 -29.08 9.64
CA ASP A 716 10.94 -28.67 8.26
C ASP A 716 10.69 -27.17 7.99
N PHE A 717 9.79 -26.53 8.73
CA PHE A 717 9.46 -25.11 8.53
C PHE A 717 10.39 -24.11 9.24
N ILE A 718 11.20 -24.58 10.21
CA ILE A 718 12.06 -23.73 11.07
C ILE A 718 13.06 -22.89 10.24
N SER A 719 13.35 -23.30 9.00
CA SER A 719 14.35 -22.65 8.16
C SER A 719 13.81 -21.68 7.10
N ILE A 720 12.50 -21.37 7.05
CA ILE A 720 11.96 -20.44 6.03
C ILE A 720 11.82 -19.03 6.63
N PRO A 721 12.56 -18.02 6.13
CA PRO A 721 12.52 -16.66 6.67
C PRO A 721 11.24 -15.91 6.24
N LEU A 722 10.15 -16.04 7.01
CA LEU A 722 8.83 -15.48 6.66
C LEU A 722 8.44 -14.28 7.54
N LYS A 723 7.73 -13.31 6.95
CA LYS A 723 7.17 -12.16 7.68
C LYS A 723 5.75 -12.44 8.21
N ARG A 724 4.93 -13.19 7.47
CA ARG A 724 3.54 -13.53 7.81
C ARG A 724 3.19 -14.94 7.37
N PHE A 725 2.39 -15.64 8.18
CA PHE A 725 1.97 -17.01 7.93
C PHE A 725 0.48 -17.20 8.29
N HIS A 726 -0.33 -17.62 7.33
CA HIS A 726 -1.75 -17.87 7.53
C HIS A 726 -2.03 -19.38 7.59
N PHE A 727 -2.83 -19.78 8.58
CA PHE A 727 -3.18 -21.17 8.81
C PHE A 727 -4.70 -21.34 8.79
N SER A 728 -5.16 -22.33 8.01
CA SER A 728 -6.51 -22.86 8.12
C SER A 728 -6.48 -24.32 8.58
N SER A 729 -7.40 -24.69 9.48
CA SER A 729 -7.61 -26.07 9.93
C SER A 729 -9.09 -26.42 9.88
N LYS A 730 -9.41 -27.64 9.42
CA LYS A 730 -10.79 -28.13 9.28
C LYS A 730 -11.30 -28.91 10.50
N LYS A 731 -10.48 -29.17 11.50
CA LYS A 731 -10.85 -29.93 12.71
C LYS A 731 -10.31 -29.27 13.97
N MET A 732 -11.11 -29.36 15.05
CA MET A 732 -10.70 -29.02 16.40
C MET A 732 -9.38 -29.72 16.73
N PHE A 733 -8.30 -28.95 16.73
CA PHE A 733 -7.09 -29.34 17.43
C PHE A 733 -7.41 -29.39 18.93
N GLU A 734 -6.90 -30.40 19.63
CA GLU A 734 -6.88 -30.38 21.09
C GLU A 734 -6.24 -29.07 21.59
N LYS A 735 -6.90 -28.38 22.53
CA LYS A 735 -6.49 -27.07 23.07
C LYS A 735 -5.02 -27.02 23.51
N THR A 736 -4.47 -28.14 23.97
CA THR A 736 -3.08 -28.32 24.42
C THR A 736 -2.08 -28.26 23.27
N ASN A 737 -2.35 -28.92 22.13
CA ASN A 737 -1.47 -28.89 20.96
C ASN A 737 -1.46 -27.52 20.27
N MET A 738 -2.59 -26.82 20.26
CA MET A 738 -2.67 -25.43 19.80
C MET A 738 -1.85 -24.47 20.66
N LYS A 739 -1.89 -24.59 21.98
CA LYS A 739 -1.07 -23.74 22.87
C LYS A 739 0.43 -23.92 22.61
N ASN A 740 0.88 -25.16 22.41
CA ASN A 740 2.29 -25.44 22.14
C ASN A 740 2.74 -24.92 20.77
N LEU A 741 1.91 -25.08 19.73
CA LEU A 741 2.16 -24.50 18.41
C LEU A 741 2.19 -22.97 18.46
N LEU A 742 1.19 -22.36 19.08
CA LEU A 742 1.12 -20.91 19.23
C LEU A 742 2.28 -20.36 20.04
N ARG A 743 2.74 -21.07 21.08
CA ARG A 743 3.92 -20.67 21.85
C ARG A 743 5.18 -20.72 21.00
N PHE A 744 5.38 -21.80 20.26
CA PHE A 744 6.50 -21.97 19.34
C PHE A 744 6.51 -20.91 18.23
N LEU A 745 5.40 -20.70 17.53
CA LEU A 745 5.31 -19.67 16.47
C LEU A 745 5.55 -18.25 17.01
N ARG A 746 5.17 -17.99 18.26
CA ARG A 746 5.47 -16.71 18.95
C ARG A 746 6.93 -16.57 19.32
N GLU A 747 7.61 -17.66 19.68
CA GLU A 747 9.06 -17.67 19.95
C GLU A 747 9.84 -17.36 18.65
N GLU A 748 9.35 -17.81 17.49
CA GLU A 748 9.97 -17.58 16.17
C GLU A 748 9.55 -16.26 15.47
N ASN A 749 8.84 -15.34 16.16
CA ASN A 749 8.30 -14.09 15.60
C ASN A 749 7.41 -14.25 14.34
N ILE A 750 6.76 -15.41 14.18
CA ILE A 750 5.86 -15.67 13.06
C ILE A 750 4.46 -15.12 13.39
N ILE A 751 3.98 -14.14 12.61
CA ILE A 751 2.61 -13.63 12.71
C ILE A 751 1.65 -14.68 12.16
N PHE A 752 0.66 -15.08 12.98
CA PHE A 752 -0.25 -16.21 12.77
C PHE A 752 -1.72 -15.79 12.84
N ASP A 753 -2.47 -16.11 11.79
CA ASP A 753 -3.92 -15.88 11.71
C ASP A 753 -4.66 -17.22 11.68
N PHE A 754 -5.55 -17.45 12.65
CA PHE A 754 -6.42 -18.63 12.65
C PHE A 754 -7.76 -18.27 12.04
N ILE A 755 -8.06 -18.81 10.86
CA ILE A 755 -9.40 -18.74 10.29
C ILE A 755 -10.13 -20.02 10.71
N ASN A 756 -10.94 -19.92 11.77
CA ASN A 756 -11.92 -20.95 12.09
C ASN A 756 -13.00 -20.91 11.00
N ILE A 757 -12.99 -21.89 10.10
CA ILE A 757 -14.12 -22.14 9.21
C ILE A 757 -14.98 -23.21 9.88
N TYR A 758 -16.16 -22.80 10.35
CA TYR A 758 -17.21 -23.70 10.84
C TYR A 758 -17.71 -24.61 9.72
#